data_AF-A0A829C4U9-F1
#
_entry.id   AF-A0A829C4U9-F1
#
_cell.length_a   1.000
_cell.length_b   1.000
_cell.length_c   1.000
_cell.angle_alpha   90.00
_cell.angle_beta   90.00
_cell.angle_gamma   90.00
#
_symmetry.space_group_name_H-M   'P 1'
#
loop_
_entity.id
_entity.type
_entity.pdbx_description
1 polymer ?
#
loop_
_entity_poly.entity_id
_entity_poly.type
_entity_poly.pdbx_seq_one_letter_code
_entity_poly.pdbx_strand_id
1 'polypeptide(L)'
;MGIALTDDHRELSGVARAFLTSQKVRWAARASLDAAGDARPPFWQNLAELGWLGLHIDERHGGSGYGLSELVVVIEELGRAVAPGLFVPTVIASAVVAKEGTDDQRARLLPALIDGTLTSGVGLDSQVQVTDGVADGEAGIVLGAGLAELLLVAAGDDVLVLERGRKGVSVDVPENFDPTRRSGRVRLDNVRVTTDDILLGAYESALARARTLLAAEAVGGAADCVDSAVAYAKVRQQFGRTIATFQAVKHHCANMLVAAESAIAAVWDAARAAAEDEEQFRLAAAVAAALAFPAYARNAELNIQVHGGIGFTWEHDAHLHLRRALVTVGLFGGDAPVRDVFERTAAGVTRAISLDLPAQAEELRARIRSDAAEIAALEKDAQRDKLIETGYVMPHWPRPWGRAAGAVEQLVIEEEFSAAGIERPDYSITGWVILTLIQHGTPWQIERFVEKALHQQEIWCQLFSEPDAGSDAASVKTRATRVEGGWKINGQKVWTSGAQYCARGLATVRTDPDAPKHAGITTVIIDMLAPGVEVRPLRQITGDSEFNEVFFNDVFVPDEDVVGAPNSGWTVARATLGNERVSIGGSGSYYEAMAAKLVQLVQRRSDAFAGAPIRVGAFLAEDHALRLLNLRRAARSVEGAGPGPEGNITKLKVAEHMIEGAAIAAALWGPEIALLDGPGRVIGRTVMGARGMAIAGGTSEVTRNQIAERILGMPRDPLIS
;
A
#
# COMPACT_ATOMS: atom_id res chain seq x y z
N MET A 1 -2.34 10.62 0.46
CA MET A 1 -2.92 10.80 -0.89
C MET A 1 -4.31 10.19 -0.87
N GLY A 2 -5.29 10.73 -1.60
CA GLY A 2 -6.65 10.18 -1.61
C GLY A 2 -6.81 9.00 -2.57
N ILE A 3 -8.00 8.41 -2.58
CA ILE A 3 -8.42 7.39 -3.55
C ILE A 3 -8.33 7.96 -4.97
N ALA A 4 -8.72 9.22 -5.14
CA ALA A 4 -8.72 9.96 -6.41
C ALA A 4 -7.33 9.96 -7.09
N LEU A 5 -7.27 9.40 -8.31
CA LEU A 5 -6.04 9.32 -9.09
C LEU A 5 -6.07 10.15 -10.38
N THR A 6 -7.15 10.08 -11.14
CA THR A 6 -7.36 10.84 -12.39
C THR A 6 -7.70 12.29 -12.09
N ASP A 7 -7.58 13.18 -13.08
CA ASP A 7 -7.94 14.58 -12.91
C ASP A 7 -9.44 14.76 -12.58
N ASP A 8 -10.33 14.01 -13.24
CA ASP A 8 -11.77 14.02 -12.95
C ASP A 8 -12.07 13.59 -11.50
N HIS A 9 -11.39 12.54 -11.00
CA HIS A 9 -11.55 12.12 -9.60
C HIS A 9 -11.03 13.18 -8.62
N ARG A 10 -9.94 13.88 -8.96
CA ARG A 10 -9.40 14.95 -8.12
C ARG A 10 -10.33 16.15 -8.09
N GLU A 11 -10.95 16.50 -9.23
CA GLU A 11 -11.97 17.54 -9.28
C GLU A 11 -13.18 17.16 -8.44
N LEU A 12 -13.69 15.92 -8.57
CA LEU A 12 -14.80 15.42 -7.77
C LEU A 12 -14.49 15.46 -6.25
N SER A 13 -13.30 15.00 -5.84
CA SER A 13 -12.83 15.12 -4.46
C SER A 13 -12.77 16.58 -3.99
N GLY A 14 -12.28 17.50 -4.84
CA GLY A 14 -12.22 18.93 -4.56
C GLY A 14 -13.60 19.55 -4.35
N VAL A 15 -14.57 19.23 -5.22
CA VAL A 15 -15.96 19.67 -5.11
C VAL A 15 -16.59 19.12 -3.84
N ALA A 16 -16.40 17.82 -3.56
CA ALA A 16 -16.90 17.19 -2.34
C ALA A 16 -16.36 17.89 -1.09
N ARG A 17 -15.04 18.08 -1.01
CA ARG A 17 -14.41 18.77 0.13
C ARG A 17 -14.92 20.20 0.33
N ALA A 18 -15.05 20.96 -0.77
CA ALA A 18 -15.53 22.34 -0.72
C ALA A 18 -16.98 22.39 -0.20
N PHE A 19 -17.85 21.50 -0.70
CA PHE A 19 -19.22 21.36 -0.23
C PHE A 19 -19.26 21.05 1.28
N LEU A 20 -18.56 20.00 1.73
CA LEU A 20 -18.57 19.57 3.14
C LEU A 20 -18.08 20.68 4.09
N THR A 21 -17.08 21.45 3.66
CA THR A 21 -16.58 22.62 4.38
C THR A 21 -17.64 23.71 4.46
N SER A 22 -18.27 24.07 3.32
CA SER A 22 -19.30 25.12 3.26
C SER A 22 -20.53 24.78 4.09
N GLN A 23 -20.92 23.51 4.11
CA GLN A 23 -22.05 22.99 4.87
C GLN A 23 -21.72 22.71 6.35
N LYS A 24 -20.47 22.96 6.77
CA LYS A 24 -19.98 22.73 8.13
C LYS A 24 -20.27 21.30 8.62
N VAL A 25 -20.03 20.30 7.77
CA VAL A 25 -20.39 18.90 8.06
C VAL A 25 -19.75 18.36 9.34
N ARG A 26 -18.47 18.68 9.58
CA ARG A 26 -17.79 18.35 10.85
C ARG A 26 -18.52 18.90 12.08
N TRP A 27 -19.02 20.14 11.97
CA TRP A 27 -19.77 20.76 13.06
C TRP A 27 -21.12 20.06 13.28
N ALA A 28 -21.79 19.62 12.22
CA ALA A 28 -22.99 18.80 12.35
C ALA A 28 -22.69 17.48 13.09
N ALA A 29 -21.55 16.83 12.82
CA ALA A 29 -21.10 15.66 13.55
C ALA A 29 -20.89 15.94 15.05
N ARG A 30 -20.25 17.08 15.38
CA ARG A 30 -20.12 17.53 16.78
C ARG A 30 -21.48 17.76 17.43
N ALA A 31 -22.41 18.41 16.74
CA ALA A 31 -23.74 18.70 17.28
C ALA A 31 -24.54 17.42 17.61
N SER A 32 -24.27 16.31 16.91
CA SER A 32 -24.90 15.01 17.21
C SER A 32 -24.51 14.44 18.58
N LEU A 33 -23.35 14.81 19.14
CA LEU A 33 -22.85 14.28 20.40
C LEU A 33 -23.80 14.49 21.58
N ASP A 34 -24.39 15.68 21.66
CA ASP A 34 -25.28 16.09 22.75
C ASP A 34 -26.75 16.13 22.30
N ALA A 35 -27.06 15.60 21.11
CA ALA A 35 -28.41 15.61 20.56
C ALA A 35 -29.32 14.59 21.27
N ALA A 36 -30.47 15.03 21.76
CA ALA A 36 -31.44 14.15 22.43
C ALA A 36 -32.05 13.09 21.49
N GLY A 37 -32.16 13.39 20.20
CA GLY A 37 -32.75 12.51 19.19
C GLY A 37 -31.91 12.45 17.92
N ASP A 38 -32.26 11.52 17.03
CA ASP A 38 -31.68 11.44 15.70
C ASP A 38 -32.46 12.32 14.73
N ALA A 39 -31.78 12.98 13.80
CA ALA A 39 -32.40 13.83 12.79
C ALA A 39 -31.58 13.81 11.50
N ARG A 40 -32.26 13.92 10.35
CA ARG A 40 -31.57 14.05 9.07
C ARG A 40 -30.63 15.27 9.10
N PRO A 41 -29.38 15.15 8.62
CA PRO A 41 -28.45 16.26 8.63
C PRO A 41 -28.98 17.46 7.85
N PRO A 42 -28.70 18.71 8.26
CA PRO A 42 -29.21 19.91 7.59
C PRO A 42 -28.81 20.02 6.10
N PHE A 43 -27.73 19.36 5.71
CA PHE A 43 -27.19 19.35 4.35
C PHE A 43 -27.70 18.16 3.49
N TRP A 44 -28.57 17.29 4.04
CA TRP A 44 -29.02 16.07 3.36
C TRP A 44 -29.62 16.35 1.97
N GLN A 45 -30.53 17.31 1.89
CA GLN A 45 -31.21 17.62 0.63
C GLN A 45 -30.24 18.22 -0.40
N ASN A 46 -29.37 19.13 0.02
CA ASN A 46 -28.34 19.69 -0.85
C ASN A 46 -27.39 18.60 -1.39
N LEU A 47 -27.08 17.61 -0.56
CA LEU A 47 -26.26 16.47 -0.96
C LEU A 47 -26.98 15.59 -1.99
N ALA A 48 -28.29 15.37 -1.83
CA ALA A 48 -29.10 14.61 -2.78
C ALA A 48 -29.23 15.35 -4.12
N GLU A 49 -29.42 16.67 -4.09
CA GLU A 49 -29.50 17.54 -5.28
C GLU A 49 -28.19 17.58 -6.09
N LEU A 50 -27.05 17.31 -5.46
CA LEU A 50 -25.76 17.11 -6.17
C LEU A 50 -25.67 15.77 -6.91
N GLY A 51 -26.66 14.88 -6.75
CA GLY A 51 -26.73 13.58 -7.42
C GLY A 51 -25.86 12.49 -6.79
N TRP A 52 -25.17 12.76 -5.68
CA TRP A 52 -24.18 11.82 -5.12
C TRP A 52 -24.77 10.52 -4.58
N LEU A 53 -26.05 10.50 -4.19
CA LEU A 53 -26.75 9.28 -3.76
C LEU A 53 -27.01 8.29 -4.91
N GLY A 54 -27.04 8.79 -6.15
CA GLY A 54 -27.25 8.02 -7.37
C GLY A 54 -26.04 7.99 -8.30
N LEU A 55 -24.85 8.37 -7.81
CA LEU A 55 -23.67 8.55 -8.65
C LEU A 55 -23.30 7.27 -9.41
N HIS A 56 -23.34 6.13 -8.71
CA HIS A 56 -23.03 4.79 -9.20
C HIS A 56 -24.21 4.07 -9.88
N ILE A 57 -25.34 4.75 -10.05
CA ILE A 57 -26.57 4.16 -10.60
C ILE A 57 -26.71 4.58 -12.06
N ASP A 58 -27.11 3.65 -12.92
CA ASP A 58 -27.38 3.88 -14.34
C ASP A 58 -28.43 4.99 -14.55
N GLU A 59 -28.21 5.84 -15.57
CA GLU A 59 -29.10 6.95 -15.92
C GLU A 59 -30.54 6.49 -16.17
N ARG A 60 -30.75 5.26 -16.67
CA ARG A 60 -32.09 4.68 -16.91
C ARG A 60 -32.94 4.55 -15.65
N HIS A 61 -32.30 4.55 -14.48
CA HIS A 61 -32.95 4.50 -13.16
C HIS A 61 -32.91 5.86 -12.45
N GLY A 62 -32.46 6.93 -13.12
CA GLY A 62 -32.36 8.28 -12.57
C GLY A 62 -31.02 8.60 -11.90
N GLY A 63 -30.01 7.74 -12.03
CA GLY A 63 -28.67 7.99 -11.51
C GLY A 63 -27.79 8.82 -12.46
N SER A 64 -26.50 8.93 -12.14
CA SER A 64 -25.53 9.68 -12.93
C SER A 64 -24.68 8.83 -13.90
N GLY A 65 -24.86 7.51 -13.91
CA GLY A 65 -24.19 6.60 -14.85
C GLY A 65 -22.71 6.33 -14.57
N TYR A 66 -22.16 6.79 -13.44
CA TYR A 66 -20.80 6.45 -13.02
C TYR A 66 -20.74 5.09 -12.31
N GLY A 67 -19.57 4.73 -11.75
CA GLY A 67 -19.38 3.49 -11.03
C GLY A 67 -19.10 3.66 -9.53
N LEU A 68 -18.72 2.56 -8.89
CA LEU A 68 -18.23 2.63 -7.51
C LEU A 68 -16.93 3.42 -7.41
N SER A 69 -16.12 3.49 -8.48
CA SER A 69 -14.88 4.26 -8.56
C SER A 69 -15.07 5.73 -8.22
N GLU A 70 -16.11 6.37 -8.74
CA GLU A 70 -16.45 7.76 -8.44
C GLU A 70 -17.11 7.89 -7.06
N LEU A 71 -17.97 6.94 -6.70
CA LEU A 71 -18.67 6.96 -5.42
C LEU A 71 -17.70 6.89 -4.23
N VAL A 72 -16.68 6.03 -4.28
CA VAL A 72 -15.71 5.92 -3.18
C VAL A 72 -14.90 7.19 -2.97
N VAL A 73 -14.71 8.02 -4.00
CA VAL A 73 -14.04 9.33 -3.88
C VAL A 73 -14.88 10.30 -3.05
N VAL A 74 -16.20 10.35 -3.29
CA VAL A 74 -17.12 11.17 -2.48
C VAL A 74 -17.20 10.65 -1.04
N ILE A 75 -17.26 9.33 -0.87
CA ILE A 75 -17.31 8.70 0.46
C ILE A 75 -16.01 8.95 1.25
N GLU A 76 -14.84 8.95 0.60
CA GLU A 76 -13.59 9.30 1.27
C GLU A 76 -13.69 10.69 1.92
N GLU A 77 -14.19 11.69 1.20
CA GLU A 77 -14.33 13.05 1.73
C GLU A 77 -15.38 13.14 2.85
N LEU A 78 -16.49 12.40 2.74
CA LEU A 78 -17.47 12.26 3.82
C LEU A 78 -16.85 11.61 5.08
N GLY A 79 -16.02 10.58 4.88
CA GLY A 79 -15.27 9.90 5.94
C GLY A 79 -14.25 10.81 6.61
N ARG A 80 -13.54 11.63 5.81
CA ARG A 80 -12.66 12.68 6.33
C ARG A 80 -13.45 13.57 7.28
N ALA A 81 -14.61 14.08 6.88
CA ALA A 81 -15.44 14.98 7.69
C ALA A 81 -16.19 14.31 8.86
N VAL A 82 -16.16 12.97 8.99
CA VAL A 82 -17.04 12.18 9.88
C VAL A 82 -18.49 12.59 9.67
N ALA A 83 -18.92 12.63 8.40
CA ALA A 83 -20.25 13.12 8.04
C ALA A 83 -21.34 12.33 8.78
N PRO A 84 -22.27 12.99 9.49
CA PRO A 84 -23.39 12.31 10.11
C PRO A 84 -24.44 11.89 9.08
N GLY A 85 -25.33 10.99 9.47
CA GLY A 85 -26.47 10.57 8.68
C GLY A 85 -26.25 9.28 7.87
N LEU A 86 -27.13 9.06 6.89
CA LEU A 86 -27.35 7.76 6.25
C LEU A 86 -26.81 7.65 4.83
N PHE A 87 -25.85 8.50 4.42
CA PHE A 87 -25.32 8.46 3.06
C PHE A 87 -24.81 7.06 2.71
N VAL A 88 -23.82 6.57 3.48
CA VAL A 88 -23.15 5.28 3.20
C VAL A 88 -24.14 4.09 3.25
N PRO A 89 -24.97 3.90 4.31
CA PRO A 89 -26.01 2.87 4.31
C PRO A 89 -26.98 2.94 3.14
N THR A 90 -27.39 4.14 2.73
CA THR A 90 -28.33 4.34 1.61
C THR A 90 -27.70 3.96 0.27
N VAL A 91 -26.45 4.37 0.02
CA VAL A 91 -25.76 3.99 -1.23
C VAL A 91 -25.32 2.53 -1.27
N ILE A 92 -25.13 1.88 -0.11
CA ILE A 92 -24.99 0.42 -0.03
C ILE A 92 -26.28 -0.23 -0.54
N ALA A 93 -27.43 0.17 0.01
CA ALA A 93 -28.71 -0.40 -0.40
C ALA A 93 -29.01 -0.18 -1.89
N SER A 94 -28.80 1.03 -2.41
CA SER A 94 -29.01 1.29 -3.84
C SER A 94 -28.02 0.52 -4.72
N ALA A 95 -26.76 0.35 -4.30
CA ALA A 95 -25.78 -0.45 -5.03
C ALA A 95 -26.17 -1.94 -5.09
N VAL A 96 -26.70 -2.49 -4.00
CA VAL A 96 -27.17 -3.89 -3.94
C VAL A 96 -28.43 -4.08 -4.78
N VAL A 97 -29.42 -3.21 -4.63
CA VAL A 97 -30.67 -3.27 -5.42
C VAL A 97 -30.39 -3.08 -6.91
N ALA A 98 -29.49 -2.19 -7.30
CA ALA A 98 -29.13 -2.00 -8.70
C ALA A 98 -28.53 -3.27 -9.31
N LYS A 99 -27.69 -3.97 -8.57
CA LYS A 99 -27.04 -5.20 -9.03
C LYS A 99 -28.00 -6.40 -9.00
N GLU A 100 -28.57 -6.70 -7.84
CA GLU A 100 -29.27 -7.97 -7.57
C GLU A 100 -30.79 -7.88 -7.69
N GLY A 101 -31.35 -6.66 -7.71
CA GLY A 101 -32.80 -6.47 -7.79
C GLY A 101 -33.39 -6.88 -9.14
N THR A 102 -34.64 -7.34 -9.11
CA THR A 102 -35.47 -7.47 -10.30
C THR A 102 -35.77 -6.09 -10.91
N ASP A 103 -36.23 -6.05 -12.16
CA ASP A 103 -36.57 -4.77 -12.79
C ASP A 103 -37.68 -4.02 -12.02
N ASP A 104 -38.64 -4.74 -11.45
CA ASP A 104 -39.70 -4.16 -10.60
C ASP A 104 -39.13 -3.61 -9.29
N GLN A 105 -38.21 -4.34 -8.63
CA GLN A 105 -37.54 -3.85 -7.43
C GLN A 105 -36.71 -2.59 -7.73
N ARG A 106 -35.96 -2.58 -8.83
CA ARG A 106 -35.16 -1.42 -9.27
C ARG A 106 -36.05 -0.21 -9.54
N ALA A 107 -37.11 -0.39 -10.33
CA ALA A 107 -38.04 0.68 -10.68
C ALA A 107 -38.76 1.28 -9.46
N ARG A 108 -39.08 0.43 -8.47
CA ARG A 108 -39.76 0.85 -7.24
C ARG A 108 -38.84 1.55 -6.25
N LEU A 109 -37.61 1.08 -6.08
CA LEU A 109 -36.75 1.47 -4.97
C LEU A 109 -35.67 2.50 -5.34
N LEU A 110 -35.05 2.37 -6.52
CA LEU A 110 -33.89 3.20 -6.87
C LEU A 110 -34.22 4.69 -6.94
N PRO A 111 -35.33 5.15 -7.56
CA PRO A 111 -35.61 6.59 -7.64
C PRO A 111 -35.64 7.28 -6.28
N ALA A 112 -36.31 6.66 -5.29
CA ALA A 112 -36.45 7.21 -3.95
C ALA A 112 -35.17 7.11 -3.10
N LEU A 113 -34.30 6.11 -3.38
CA LEU A 113 -32.98 6.02 -2.77
C LEU A 113 -32.02 7.08 -3.34
N ILE A 114 -32.16 7.41 -4.64
CA ILE A 114 -31.33 8.39 -5.34
C ILE A 114 -31.69 9.83 -4.93
N ASP A 115 -32.98 10.15 -4.84
CA ASP A 115 -33.42 11.49 -4.43
C ASP A 115 -33.34 11.73 -2.90
N GLY A 116 -33.01 10.69 -2.14
CA GLY A 116 -32.84 10.74 -0.68
C GLY A 116 -34.15 10.87 0.09
N THR A 117 -35.31 10.68 -0.54
CA THR A 117 -36.59 10.56 0.16
C THR A 117 -36.66 9.28 0.97
N LEU A 118 -36.05 8.21 0.45
CA LEU A 118 -35.90 6.92 1.11
C LEU A 118 -34.44 6.71 1.53
N THR A 119 -34.24 6.40 2.81
CA THR A 119 -32.93 6.08 3.38
C THR A 119 -32.92 4.66 3.91
N SER A 120 -31.73 4.05 3.93
CA SER A 120 -31.57 2.66 4.32
C SER A 120 -30.69 2.49 5.55
N GLY A 121 -30.97 1.45 6.34
CA GLY A 121 -30.08 0.88 7.33
C GLY A 121 -29.59 -0.49 6.87
N VAL A 122 -28.38 -0.90 7.24
CA VAL A 122 -27.77 -2.14 6.76
C VAL A 122 -27.32 -3.03 7.92
N GLY A 123 -27.81 -4.27 7.96
CA GLY A 123 -27.41 -5.29 8.94
C GLY A 123 -27.21 -6.64 8.26
N LEU A 124 -25.95 -7.08 8.20
CA LEU A 124 -25.57 -8.32 7.51
C LEU A 124 -25.16 -9.45 8.47
N ASP A 125 -25.05 -9.15 9.76
CA ASP A 125 -24.90 -10.15 10.82
C ASP A 125 -26.28 -10.41 11.44
N SER A 126 -26.97 -11.43 10.92
CA SER A 126 -28.39 -11.66 11.15
C SER A 126 -28.66 -13.15 11.33
N GLN A 127 -29.63 -13.45 12.19
CA GLN A 127 -30.19 -14.79 12.43
C GLN A 127 -31.62 -14.91 11.91
N VAL A 128 -32.04 -14.00 11.03
CA VAL A 128 -33.35 -14.05 10.37
C VAL A 128 -33.43 -15.25 9.43
N GLN A 129 -34.55 -15.96 9.49
CA GLN A 129 -34.90 -17.05 8.59
C GLN A 129 -36.21 -16.74 7.87
N VAL A 130 -36.32 -17.18 6.62
CA VAL A 130 -37.56 -17.08 5.84
C VAL A 130 -38.12 -18.48 5.62
N THR A 131 -39.38 -18.70 6.01
CA THR A 131 -40.08 -19.97 5.79
C THR A 131 -41.51 -19.67 5.34
N ASP A 132 -41.94 -20.25 4.22
CA ASP A 132 -43.30 -20.07 3.66
C ASP A 132 -43.76 -18.60 3.55
N GLY A 133 -42.85 -17.71 3.11
CA GLY A 133 -43.12 -16.27 2.96
C GLY A 133 -43.26 -15.52 4.29
N VAL A 134 -42.68 -16.05 5.36
CA VAL A 134 -42.62 -15.42 6.68
C VAL A 134 -41.16 -15.30 7.12
N ALA A 135 -40.72 -14.08 7.39
CA ALA A 135 -39.42 -13.79 7.98
C ALA A 135 -39.55 -13.67 9.51
N ASP A 136 -38.71 -14.39 10.25
CA ASP A 136 -38.67 -14.37 11.72
C ASP A 136 -37.23 -14.48 12.21
N GLY A 137 -36.90 -13.76 13.29
CA GLY A 137 -35.59 -13.83 13.93
C GLY A 137 -34.99 -12.48 14.27
N GLU A 138 -33.76 -12.52 14.80
CA GLU A 138 -32.99 -11.32 15.15
C GLU A 138 -32.15 -10.88 13.96
N ALA A 139 -32.34 -9.64 13.50
CA ALA A 139 -31.54 -9.01 12.45
C ALA A 139 -30.26 -8.34 13.00
N GLY A 140 -29.95 -8.57 14.28
CA GLY A 140 -28.77 -8.04 14.94
C GLY A 140 -28.81 -6.51 15.10
N ILE A 141 -27.61 -5.91 15.01
CA ILE A 141 -27.44 -4.46 15.04
C ILE A 141 -27.39 -3.94 13.60
N VAL A 142 -28.40 -3.16 13.21
CA VAL A 142 -28.50 -2.57 11.88
C VAL A 142 -27.92 -1.15 11.91
N LEU A 143 -26.86 -0.93 11.14
CA LEU A 143 -26.19 0.36 11.01
C LEU A 143 -27.14 1.36 10.38
N GLY A 144 -27.36 2.50 11.06
CA GLY A 144 -28.23 3.56 10.54
C GLY A 144 -29.73 3.36 10.77
N ALA A 145 -30.15 2.32 11.50
CA ALA A 145 -31.56 2.06 11.78
C ALA A 145 -32.28 3.20 12.54
N GLY A 146 -31.53 4.14 13.15
CA GLY A 146 -32.08 5.32 13.81
C GLY A 146 -33.00 6.16 12.92
N LEU A 147 -32.58 6.40 11.67
CA LEU A 147 -33.27 7.26 10.71
C LEU A 147 -33.78 6.52 9.47
N ALA A 148 -33.42 5.24 9.31
CA ALA A 148 -33.74 4.51 8.10
C ALA A 148 -35.25 4.34 7.88
N GLU A 149 -35.71 4.46 6.64
CA GLU A 149 -37.05 4.06 6.20
C GLU A 149 -37.08 2.62 5.69
N LEU A 150 -35.96 2.16 5.11
CA LEU A 150 -35.74 0.78 4.69
C LEU A 150 -34.68 0.09 5.53
N LEU A 151 -34.83 -1.21 5.71
CA LEU A 151 -33.86 -2.08 6.36
C LEU A 151 -33.40 -3.12 5.34
N LEU A 152 -32.09 -3.12 5.06
CA LEU A 152 -31.40 -4.15 4.30
C LEU A 152 -30.83 -5.17 5.29
N VAL A 153 -31.44 -6.36 5.35
CA VAL A 153 -31.13 -7.37 6.38
C VAL A 153 -30.81 -8.71 5.74
N ALA A 154 -29.69 -9.33 6.12
CA ALA A 154 -29.35 -10.69 5.66
C ALA A 154 -30.34 -11.74 6.21
N ALA A 155 -30.67 -12.74 5.40
CA ALA A 155 -31.48 -13.90 5.78
C ALA A 155 -30.94 -15.15 5.07
N GLY A 156 -29.97 -15.82 5.69
CA GLY A 156 -29.18 -16.86 5.01
C GLY A 156 -28.38 -16.25 3.84
N ASP A 157 -28.49 -16.85 2.66
CA ASP A 157 -27.82 -16.37 1.44
C ASP A 157 -28.58 -15.21 0.76
N ASP A 158 -29.81 -14.93 1.21
CA ASP A 158 -30.66 -13.87 0.68
C ASP A 158 -30.53 -12.56 1.47
N VAL A 159 -31.03 -11.47 0.90
CA VAL A 159 -31.14 -10.18 1.57
C VAL A 159 -32.57 -9.66 1.49
N LEU A 160 -33.14 -9.31 2.63
CA LEU A 160 -34.46 -8.70 2.75
C LEU A 160 -34.37 -7.18 2.64
N VAL A 161 -35.30 -6.58 1.90
CA VAL A 161 -35.50 -5.13 1.80
C VAL A 161 -36.86 -4.79 2.39
N LEU A 162 -36.88 -4.41 3.67
CA LEU A 162 -38.11 -4.22 4.43
C LEU A 162 -38.31 -2.77 4.83
N GLU A 163 -39.54 -2.27 4.70
CA GLU A 163 -39.91 -1.00 5.32
C GLU A 163 -39.82 -1.12 6.85
N ARG A 164 -39.18 -0.14 7.49
CA ARG A 164 -39.01 -0.09 8.95
C ARG A 164 -40.35 -0.16 9.70
N GLY A 165 -41.38 0.46 9.14
CA GLY A 165 -42.73 0.50 9.74
C GLY A 165 -43.60 -0.72 9.46
N ARG A 166 -43.09 -1.72 8.72
CA ARG A 166 -43.86 -2.91 8.36
C ARG A 166 -44.29 -3.67 9.62
N LYS A 167 -45.52 -4.18 9.62
CA LYS A 167 -46.06 -4.96 10.73
C LYS A 167 -45.15 -6.15 11.05
N GLY A 168 -44.77 -6.28 12.33
CA GLY A 168 -43.87 -7.33 12.82
C GLY A 168 -42.40 -6.93 12.82
N VAL A 169 -42.03 -5.77 12.26
CA VAL A 169 -40.68 -5.21 12.37
C VAL A 169 -40.59 -4.37 13.64
N SER A 170 -39.62 -4.66 14.49
CA SER A 170 -39.29 -3.83 15.66
C SER A 170 -37.87 -3.29 15.54
N VAL A 171 -37.70 -2.01 15.87
CA VAL A 171 -36.41 -1.31 15.83
C VAL A 171 -36.22 -0.56 17.14
N ASP A 172 -35.32 -1.05 17.99
CA ASP A 172 -34.91 -0.42 19.23
C ASP A 172 -33.61 0.36 19.01
N VAL A 173 -33.61 1.67 19.29
CA VAL A 173 -32.49 2.58 19.03
C VAL A 173 -32.03 3.20 20.35
N PRO A 174 -31.20 2.50 21.13
CA PRO A 174 -30.66 3.04 22.38
C PRO A 174 -29.67 4.17 22.12
N GLU A 175 -29.15 4.78 23.19
CA GLU A 175 -27.99 5.66 23.08
C GLU A 175 -26.83 4.94 22.40
N ASN A 176 -26.18 5.62 21.46
CA ASN A 176 -25.21 5.02 20.56
C ASN A 176 -23.79 5.48 20.90
N PHE A 177 -22.84 4.56 20.78
CA PHE A 177 -21.42 4.86 20.97
C PHE A 177 -20.92 5.89 19.92
N ASP A 178 -21.39 5.75 18.68
CA ASP A 178 -21.28 6.76 17.64
C ASP A 178 -22.64 7.44 17.41
N PRO A 179 -22.86 8.64 17.95
CA PRO A 179 -24.14 9.34 17.81
C PRO A 179 -24.32 9.99 16.43
N THR A 180 -23.28 10.04 15.59
CA THR A 180 -23.34 10.65 14.25
C THR A 180 -24.06 9.76 13.23
N ARG A 181 -24.19 8.46 13.53
CA ARG A 181 -24.95 7.49 12.74
C ARG A 181 -25.48 6.38 13.66
N ARG A 182 -26.69 6.59 14.20
CA ARG A 182 -27.24 5.68 15.21
C ARG A 182 -27.67 4.35 14.61
N SER A 183 -27.18 3.28 15.21
CA SER A 183 -27.57 1.89 14.94
C SER A 183 -28.69 1.45 15.87
N GLY A 184 -29.44 0.43 15.47
CA GLY A 184 -30.55 -0.12 16.26
C GLY A 184 -30.56 -1.64 16.27
N ARG A 185 -31.13 -2.24 17.33
CA ARG A 185 -31.46 -3.66 17.39
C ARG A 185 -32.73 -3.88 16.58
N VAL A 186 -32.66 -4.75 15.58
CA VAL A 186 -33.82 -5.05 14.73
C VAL A 186 -34.25 -6.49 14.94
N ARG A 187 -35.56 -6.70 15.09
CA ARG A 187 -36.17 -8.03 15.20
C ARG A 187 -37.38 -8.12 14.29
N LEU A 188 -37.50 -9.26 13.62
CA LEU A 188 -38.64 -9.62 12.78
C LEU A 188 -39.47 -10.66 13.52
N ASP A 189 -40.74 -10.34 13.77
CA ASP A 189 -41.70 -11.24 14.40
C ASP A 189 -42.81 -11.58 13.39
N ASN A 190 -42.70 -12.76 12.79
CA ASN A 190 -43.65 -13.28 11.79
C ASN A 190 -43.97 -12.27 10.66
N VAL A 191 -42.96 -11.62 10.11
CA VAL A 191 -43.10 -10.60 9.08
C VAL A 191 -43.45 -11.27 7.76
N ARG A 192 -44.59 -10.92 7.16
CA ARG A 192 -44.93 -11.40 5.81
C ARG A 192 -44.01 -10.75 4.79
N VAL A 193 -43.39 -11.60 3.97
CA VAL A 193 -42.50 -11.20 2.86
C VAL A 193 -42.97 -11.84 1.56
N THR A 194 -42.87 -11.10 0.46
CA THR A 194 -43.08 -11.59 -0.89
C THR A 194 -41.75 -11.64 -1.64
N THR A 195 -41.76 -12.17 -2.86
CA THR A 195 -40.58 -12.11 -3.74
C THR A 195 -40.08 -10.70 -3.99
N ASP A 196 -40.94 -9.68 -3.90
CA ASP A 196 -40.56 -8.28 -4.11
C ASP A 196 -39.75 -7.72 -2.95
N ASP A 197 -39.76 -8.38 -1.79
CA ASP A 197 -39.01 -7.99 -0.59
C ASP A 197 -37.66 -8.71 -0.47
N ILE A 198 -37.38 -9.68 -1.35
CA ILE A 198 -36.22 -10.58 -1.24
C ILE A 198 -35.31 -10.36 -2.45
N LEU A 199 -34.05 -10.08 -2.18
CA LEU A 199 -32.96 -10.15 -3.15
C LEU A 199 -32.31 -11.54 -3.01
N LEU A 200 -32.67 -12.44 -3.92
CA LEU A 200 -32.28 -13.85 -3.86
C LEU A 200 -30.77 -14.02 -4.10
N GLY A 201 -30.09 -14.76 -3.23
CA GLY A 201 -28.64 -15.03 -3.30
C GLY A 201 -27.75 -13.79 -3.15
N ALA A 202 -28.29 -12.67 -2.66
CA ALA A 202 -27.63 -11.37 -2.69
C ALA A 202 -26.65 -11.13 -1.53
N TYR A 203 -26.53 -12.04 -0.55
CA TYR A 203 -25.73 -11.82 0.66
C TYR A 203 -24.28 -11.43 0.35
N GLU A 204 -23.60 -12.23 -0.48
CA GLU A 204 -22.19 -12.04 -0.82
C GLU A 204 -21.94 -10.72 -1.57
N SER A 205 -22.86 -10.35 -2.46
CA SER A 205 -22.85 -9.08 -3.19
C SER A 205 -23.07 -7.90 -2.24
N ALA A 206 -24.01 -8.03 -1.30
CA ALA A 206 -24.28 -7.03 -0.27
C ALA A 206 -23.09 -6.82 0.66
N LEU A 207 -22.46 -7.90 1.10
CA LEU A 207 -21.28 -7.84 1.96
C LEU A 207 -20.09 -7.18 1.26
N ALA A 208 -19.82 -7.51 0.00
CA ALA A 208 -18.73 -6.90 -0.77
C ALA A 208 -18.95 -5.39 -0.98
N ARG A 209 -20.17 -4.97 -1.32
CA ARG A 209 -20.53 -3.54 -1.46
C ARG A 209 -20.46 -2.80 -0.14
N ALA A 210 -21.01 -3.39 0.93
CA ALA A 210 -20.93 -2.81 2.27
C ALA A 210 -19.48 -2.61 2.71
N ARG A 211 -18.63 -3.65 2.58
CA ARG A 211 -17.20 -3.58 2.90
C ARG A 211 -16.47 -2.51 2.10
N THR A 212 -16.68 -2.46 0.79
CA THR A 212 -16.00 -1.48 -0.09
C THR A 212 -16.36 -0.04 0.29
N LEU A 213 -17.65 0.24 0.45
CA LEU A 213 -18.14 1.60 0.72
C LEU A 213 -17.84 2.05 2.15
N LEU A 214 -17.94 1.16 3.15
CA LEU A 214 -17.50 1.47 4.52
C LEU A 214 -15.98 1.59 4.61
N ALA A 215 -15.22 0.82 3.83
CA ALA A 215 -13.77 0.94 3.78
C ALA A 215 -13.35 2.29 3.16
N ALA A 216 -14.07 2.78 2.14
CA ALA A 216 -13.88 4.13 1.60
C ALA A 216 -14.08 5.21 2.68
N GLU A 217 -15.11 5.08 3.50
CA GLU A 217 -15.34 6.01 4.62
C GLU A 217 -14.20 5.91 5.66
N ALA A 218 -13.78 4.69 5.96
CA ALA A 218 -12.71 4.43 6.93
C ALA A 218 -11.37 5.01 6.48
N VAL A 219 -10.99 4.90 5.20
CA VAL A 219 -9.73 5.47 4.72
C VAL A 219 -9.75 6.99 4.71
N GLY A 220 -10.90 7.62 4.44
CA GLY A 220 -11.09 9.05 4.58
C GLY A 220 -10.83 9.50 6.02
N GLY A 221 -11.46 8.84 6.99
CA GLY A 221 -11.23 9.11 8.40
C GLY A 221 -9.79 8.83 8.87
N ALA A 222 -9.17 7.76 8.37
CA ALA A 222 -7.79 7.40 8.67
C ALA A 222 -6.80 8.46 8.17
N ALA A 223 -7.06 9.02 6.98
CA ALA A 223 -6.25 10.08 6.40
C ALA A 223 -6.42 11.41 7.15
N ASP A 224 -7.64 11.79 7.53
CA ASP A 224 -7.88 13.00 8.34
C ASP A 224 -7.19 12.91 9.72
N CYS A 225 -7.14 11.71 10.30
CA CYS A 225 -6.38 11.45 11.53
C CYS A 225 -4.86 11.68 11.35
N VAL A 226 -4.28 11.28 10.20
CA VAL A 226 -2.88 11.57 9.86
C VAL A 226 -2.67 13.08 9.74
N ASP A 227 -3.52 13.74 8.95
CA ASP A 227 -3.39 15.17 8.64
C ASP A 227 -3.50 16.00 9.93
N SER A 228 -4.49 15.71 10.78
CA SER A 228 -4.71 16.36 12.07
C SER A 228 -3.55 16.15 13.03
N ALA A 229 -3.07 14.91 13.21
CA ALA A 229 -1.97 14.60 14.10
C ALA A 229 -0.67 15.30 13.68
N VAL A 230 -0.37 15.29 12.37
CA VAL A 230 0.82 15.94 11.81
C VAL A 230 0.73 17.45 11.94
N ALA A 231 -0.42 18.06 11.64
CA ALA A 231 -0.63 19.50 11.79
C ALA A 231 -0.40 19.95 13.24
N TYR A 232 -0.99 19.25 14.21
CA TYR A 232 -0.78 19.52 15.62
C TYR A 232 0.68 19.32 16.04
N ALA A 233 1.32 18.22 15.63
CA ALA A 233 2.69 17.93 16.01
C ALA A 233 3.69 19.00 15.54
N LYS A 234 3.45 19.61 14.38
CA LYS A 234 4.31 20.67 13.82
C LYS A 234 4.27 21.96 14.62
N VAL A 235 3.18 22.25 15.33
CA VAL A 235 3.01 23.52 16.05
C VAL A 235 3.14 23.36 17.57
N ARG A 236 2.82 22.18 18.11
CA ARG A 236 2.87 21.92 19.55
C ARG A 236 4.30 21.85 20.06
N GLN A 237 4.65 22.67 21.04
CA GLN A 237 6.00 22.73 21.61
C GLN A 237 6.14 22.07 22.99
N GLN A 238 7.12 21.19 23.17
CA GLN A 238 7.54 20.64 24.46
C GLN A 238 9.06 20.53 24.50
N PHE A 239 9.66 20.69 25.70
CA PHE A 239 11.11 20.67 25.88
C PHE A 239 11.86 21.61 24.92
N GLY A 240 11.30 22.81 24.69
CA GLY A 240 11.92 23.86 23.88
C GLY A 240 11.86 23.67 22.35
N ARG A 241 11.16 22.65 21.83
CA ARG A 241 11.01 22.40 20.39
C ARG A 241 9.65 21.82 20.03
N THR A 242 9.31 21.79 18.74
CA THR A 242 8.05 21.19 18.28
C THR A 242 8.08 19.68 18.48
N ILE A 243 6.95 19.08 18.85
CA ILE A 243 6.91 17.64 19.12
C ILE A 243 7.16 16.80 17.85
N ALA A 244 6.93 17.38 16.67
CA ALA A 244 7.27 16.77 15.40
C ALA A 244 8.77 16.55 15.17
N THR A 245 9.66 17.10 16.02
CA THR A 245 11.09 16.79 15.99
C THR A 245 11.44 15.47 16.69
N PHE A 246 10.60 14.99 17.62
CA PHE A 246 10.86 13.76 18.36
C PHE A 246 10.64 12.53 17.47
N GLN A 247 11.64 11.66 17.40
CA GLN A 247 11.61 10.46 16.56
C GLN A 247 10.40 9.55 16.83
N ALA A 248 10.02 9.35 18.10
CA ALA A 248 8.85 8.54 18.44
C ALA A 248 7.55 9.08 17.82
N VAL A 249 7.34 10.40 17.85
CA VAL A 249 6.18 11.07 17.24
C VAL A 249 6.23 10.94 15.72
N LYS A 250 7.41 11.16 15.11
CA LYS A 250 7.61 10.94 13.66
C LYS A 250 7.24 9.52 13.25
N HIS A 251 7.69 8.53 14.01
CA HIS A 251 7.43 7.12 13.71
C HIS A 251 5.95 6.77 13.81
N HIS A 252 5.23 7.31 14.81
CA HIS A 252 3.77 7.16 14.88
C HIS A 252 3.10 7.74 13.63
N CYS A 253 3.38 8.99 13.27
CA CYS A 253 2.77 9.62 12.10
C CYS A 253 3.14 8.91 10.78
N ALA A 254 4.39 8.45 10.65
CA ALA A 254 4.83 7.68 9.49
C ALA A 254 4.08 6.35 9.36
N ASN A 255 3.91 5.61 10.46
CA ASN A 255 3.15 4.36 10.46
C ASN A 255 1.66 4.60 10.15
N MET A 256 1.07 5.68 10.68
CA MET A 256 -0.31 6.05 10.37
C MET A 256 -0.50 6.32 8.86
N LEU A 257 0.45 7.02 8.24
CA LEU A 257 0.43 7.25 6.80
C LEU A 257 0.57 5.94 6.02
N VAL A 258 1.51 5.07 6.40
CA VAL A 258 1.73 3.78 5.71
C VAL A 258 0.45 2.92 5.76
N ALA A 259 -0.22 2.86 6.90
CA ALA A 259 -1.49 2.15 7.05
C ALA A 259 -2.60 2.75 6.17
N ALA A 260 -2.75 4.08 6.19
CA ALA A 260 -3.73 4.78 5.36
C ALA A 260 -3.48 4.54 3.86
N GLU A 261 -2.24 4.69 3.37
CA GLU A 261 -1.91 4.49 1.95
C GLU A 261 -2.18 3.06 1.48
N SER A 262 -1.94 2.07 2.34
CA SER A 262 -2.20 0.65 2.03
C SER A 262 -3.70 0.38 1.90
N ALA A 263 -4.48 0.90 2.83
CA ALA A 263 -5.93 0.77 2.80
C ALA A 263 -6.56 1.53 1.62
N ILE A 264 -6.07 2.74 1.33
CA ILE A 264 -6.51 3.54 0.17
C ILE A 264 -6.25 2.78 -1.13
N ALA A 265 -5.10 2.10 -1.23
CA ALA A 265 -4.78 1.28 -2.39
C ALA A 265 -5.76 0.11 -2.57
N ALA A 266 -6.13 -0.56 -1.48
CA ALA A 266 -7.09 -1.66 -1.49
C ALA A 266 -8.53 -1.22 -1.82
N VAL A 267 -9.00 -0.09 -1.27
CA VAL A 267 -10.33 0.45 -1.58
C VAL A 267 -10.43 0.83 -3.05
N TRP A 268 -9.39 1.47 -3.58
CA TRP A 268 -9.34 1.84 -4.99
C TRP A 268 -9.45 0.63 -5.92
N ASP A 269 -8.75 -0.47 -5.59
CA ASP A 269 -8.86 -1.70 -6.37
C ASP A 269 -10.23 -2.37 -6.24
N ALA A 270 -10.80 -2.42 -5.03
CA ALA A 270 -12.13 -2.98 -4.81
C ALA A 270 -13.20 -2.24 -5.61
N ALA A 271 -13.13 -0.91 -5.69
CA ALA A 271 -14.06 -0.10 -6.47
C ALA A 271 -13.98 -0.39 -7.98
N ARG A 272 -12.77 -0.65 -8.51
CA ARG A 272 -12.55 -1.04 -9.91
C ARG A 272 -13.05 -2.45 -10.20
N ALA A 273 -12.70 -3.41 -9.34
CA ALA A 273 -13.08 -4.81 -9.49
C ALA A 273 -14.60 -5.01 -9.58
N ALA A 274 -15.39 -4.13 -8.94
CA ALA A 274 -16.85 -4.18 -8.95
C ALA A 274 -17.49 -4.07 -10.36
N ALA A 275 -16.78 -3.48 -11.33
CA ALA A 275 -17.22 -3.38 -12.72
C ALA A 275 -16.64 -4.49 -13.62
N GLU A 276 -15.68 -5.27 -13.11
CA GLU A 276 -14.92 -6.25 -13.88
C GLU A 276 -15.44 -7.68 -13.65
N ASP A 277 -15.32 -8.19 -12.42
CA ASP A 277 -15.67 -9.58 -12.06
C ASP A 277 -16.12 -9.67 -10.59
N GLU A 278 -17.25 -10.34 -10.35
CA GLU A 278 -17.89 -10.35 -9.03
C GLU A 278 -17.10 -11.17 -7.99
N GLU A 279 -16.46 -12.28 -8.38
CA GLU A 279 -15.66 -13.08 -7.45
C GLU A 279 -14.36 -12.36 -7.06
N GLN A 280 -13.70 -11.73 -8.04
CA GLN A 280 -12.56 -10.87 -7.79
C GLN A 280 -12.95 -9.65 -6.94
N PHE A 281 -14.12 -9.06 -7.20
CA PHE A 281 -14.65 -7.96 -6.40
C PHE A 281 -14.84 -8.36 -4.94
N ARG A 282 -15.42 -9.53 -4.65
CA ARG A 282 -15.59 -10.00 -3.27
C ARG A 282 -14.26 -10.21 -2.55
N LEU A 283 -13.23 -10.74 -3.24
CA LEU A 283 -11.87 -10.83 -2.69
C LEU A 283 -11.30 -9.42 -2.43
N ALA A 284 -11.37 -8.51 -3.39
CA ALA A 284 -10.85 -7.16 -3.26
C ALA A 284 -11.57 -6.36 -2.15
N ALA A 285 -12.89 -6.52 -2.00
CA ALA A 285 -13.68 -5.92 -0.94
C ALA A 285 -13.29 -6.46 0.45
N ALA A 286 -13.01 -7.76 0.57
CA ALA A 286 -12.50 -8.36 1.80
C ALA A 286 -11.10 -7.80 2.15
N VAL A 287 -10.20 -7.67 1.17
CA VAL A 287 -8.89 -7.03 1.35
C VAL A 287 -9.04 -5.56 1.80
N ALA A 288 -9.93 -4.80 1.15
CA ALA A 288 -10.19 -3.41 1.51
C ALA A 288 -10.66 -3.26 2.96
N ALA A 289 -11.63 -4.06 3.40
CA ALA A 289 -12.09 -4.07 4.79
C ALA A 289 -11.01 -4.52 5.78
N ALA A 290 -10.25 -5.58 5.43
CA ALA A 290 -9.17 -6.12 6.25
C ALA A 290 -8.07 -5.10 6.56
N LEU A 291 -7.86 -4.11 5.67
CA LEU A 291 -6.85 -3.07 5.85
C LEU A 291 -7.45 -1.75 6.37
N ALA A 292 -8.58 -1.30 5.81
CA ALA A 292 -9.13 0.01 6.09
C ALA A 292 -9.71 0.14 7.49
N PHE A 293 -10.42 -0.87 7.98
CA PHE A 293 -11.04 -0.83 9.31
C PHE A 293 -10.00 -0.75 10.44
N PRO A 294 -8.98 -1.63 10.50
CA PRO A 294 -7.94 -1.51 11.52
C PRO A 294 -7.07 -0.27 11.32
N ALA A 295 -6.78 0.15 10.07
CA ALA A 295 -6.04 1.39 9.81
C ALA A 295 -6.77 2.60 10.40
N TYR A 296 -8.09 2.69 10.21
CA TYR A 296 -8.87 3.81 10.74
C TYR A 296 -8.91 3.80 12.27
N ALA A 297 -9.19 2.66 12.89
CA ALA A 297 -9.21 2.55 14.35
C ALA A 297 -7.85 2.93 14.95
N ARG A 298 -6.75 2.37 14.41
CA ARG A 298 -5.41 2.64 14.92
C ARG A 298 -4.96 4.07 14.69
N ASN A 299 -5.30 4.66 13.54
CA ASN A 299 -5.00 6.06 13.27
C ASN A 299 -5.79 6.99 14.17
N ALA A 300 -7.05 6.69 14.48
CA ALA A 300 -7.85 7.48 15.42
C ALA A 300 -7.25 7.43 16.84
N GLU A 301 -6.82 6.25 17.30
CA GLU A 301 -6.11 6.10 18.59
C GLU A 301 -4.81 6.93 18.62
N LEU A 302 -3.97 6.81 17.59
CA LEU A 302 -2.71 7.53 17.52
C LEU A 302 -2.90 9.04 17.34
N ASN A 303 -3.98 9.46 16.66
CA ASN A 303 -4.34 10.87 16.57
C ASN A 303 -4.60 11.46 17.96
N ILE A 304 -5.36 10.75 18.80
CA ILE A 304 -5.55 11.11 20.22
C ILE A 304 -4.21 11.11 20.96
N GLN A 305 -3.39 10.07 20.77
CA GLN A 305 -2.08 9.95 21.42
C GLN A 305 -1.13 11.12 21.09
N VAL A 306 -1.11 11.59 19.84
CA VAL A 306 -0.28 12.72 19.39
C VAL A 306 -0.81 14.06 19.93
N HIS A 307 -2.14 14.22 20.00
CA HIS A 307 -2.76 15.40 20.63
C HIS A 307 -2.59 15.39 22.15
N GLY A 308 -2.42 14.22 22.77
CA GLY A 308 -2.33 14.07 24.22
C GLY A 308 -3.65 14.46 24.90
N GLY A 309 -3.56 15.19 26.01
CA GLY A 309 -4.72 15.53 26.83
C GLY A 309 -5.89 16.16 26.05
N ILE A 310 -5.62 17.11 25.15
CA ILE A 310 -6.69 17.77 24.35
C ILE A 310 -7.39 16.79 23.40
N GLY A 311 -6.68 15.80 22.87
CA GLY A 311 -7.29 14.76 22.03
C GLY A 311 -8.25 13.84 22.80
N PHE A 312 -8.12 13.82 24.14
CA PHE A 312 -8.91 13.00 25.04
C PHE A 312 -10.11 13.75 25.67
N THR A 313 -10.40 14.98 25.22
CA THR A 313 -11.50 15.81 25.72
C THR A 313 -12.67 15.89 24.73
N TRP A 314 -13.88 16.18 25.22
CA TRP A 314 -15.10 16.37 24.40
C TRP A 314 -15.01 17.56 23.44
N GLU A 315 -14.15 18.51 23.76
CA GLU A 315 -13.92 19.73 23.00
C GLU A 315 -13.20 19.47 21.68
N HIS A 316 -12.59 18.30 21.47
CA HIS A 316 -11.78 18.00 20.29
C HIS A 316 -12.39 16.90 19.41
N ASP A 317 -12.26 17.03 18.08
CA ASP A 317 -12.91 16.10 17.13
C ASP A 317 -12.27 14.71 17.06
N ALA A 318 -11.12 14.50 17.70
CA ALA A 318 -10.35 13.26 17.57
C ALA A 318 -11.14 12.02 18.03
N HIS A 319 -11.98 12.14 19.06
CA HIS A 319 -12.80 11.04 19.54
C HIS A 319 -14.00 10.73 18.62
N LEU A 320 -14.43 11.65 17.75
CA LEU A 320 -15.47 11.37 16.75
C LEU A 320 -14.99 10.27 15.79
N HIS A 321 -13.74 10.40 15.34
CA HIS A 321 -13.10 9.37 14.51
C HIS A 321 -13.00 8.02 15.23
N LEU A 322 -12.55 8.01 16.49
CA LEU A 322 -12.42 6.76 17.24
C LEU A 322 -13.77 6.06 17.42
N ARG A 323 -14.82 6.82 17.74
CA ARG A 323 -16.18 6.28 17.87
C ARG A 323 -16.66 5.65 16.58
N ARG A 324 -16.58 6.39 15.47
CA ARG A 324 -16.97 5.92 14.14
C ARG A 324 -16.19 4.67 13.74
N ALA A 325 -14.87 4.69 13.91
CA ALA A 325 -14.00 3.58 13.54
C ALA A 325 -14.32 2.30 14.31
N LEU A 326 -14.50 2.38 15.63
CA LEU A 326 -14.81 1.21 16.46
C LEU A 326 -16.19 0.62 16.18
N VAL A 327 -17.20 1.46 15.85
CA VAL A 327 -18.51 0.94 15.40
C VAL A 327 -18.37 0.19 14.09
N THR A 328 -17.66 0.75 13.10
CA THR A 328 -17.42 0.06 11.82
C THR A 328 -16.67 -1.26 12.01
N VAL A 329 -15.63 -1.29 12.86
CA VAL A 329 -14.89 -2.51 13.21
C VAL A 329 -15.81 -3.54 13.89
N GLY A 330 -16.65 -3.10 14.83
CA GLY A 330 -17.53 -3.99 15.57
C GLY A 330 -18.64 -4.63 14.73
N LEU A 331 -19.12 -3.94 13.69
CA LEU A 331 -20.23 -4.41 12.86
C LEU A 331 -19.79 -5.14 11.57
N PHE A 332 -18.65 -4.75 10.99
CA PHE A 332 -18.21 -5.27 9.68
C PHE A 332 -16.74 -5.73 9.66
N GLY A 333 -16.01 -5.54 10.76
CA GLY A 333 -14.59 -5.88 10.90
C GLY A 333 -14.35 -7.17 11.70
N GLY A 334 -13.44 -7.09 12.66
CA GLY A 334 -12.92 -8.26 13.37
C GLY A 334 -12.10 -9.18 12.45
N ASP A 335 -12.18 -10.48 12.71
CA ASP A 335 -11.43 -11.49 11.95
C ASP A 335 -12.12 -11.88 10.63
N ALA A 336 -13.37 -11.47 10.41
CA ALA A 336 -14.16 -11.91 9.26
C ALA A 336 -13.55 -11.45 7.91
N PRO A 337 -13.14 -10.18 7.70
CA PRO A 337 -12.53 -9.79 6.43
C PRO A 337 -11.25 -10.57 6.10
N VAL A 338 -10.35 -10.76 7.07
CA VAL A 338 -9.09 -11.50 6.84
C VAL A 338 -9.34 -12.99 6.62
N ARG A 339 -10.32 -13.58 7.32
CA ARG A 339 -10.78 -14.95 7.05
C ARG A 339 -11.22 -15.10 5.60
N ASP A 340 -12.07 -14.20 5.13
CA ASP A 340 -12.62 -14.26 3.76
C ASP A 340 -11.52 -14.07 2.71
N VAL A 341 -10.52 -13.22 2.97
CA VAL A 341 -9.34 -13.13 2.10
C VAL A 341 -8.66 -14.49 1.99
N PHE A 342 -8.40 -15.16 3.11
CA PHE A 342 -7.78 -16.49 3.08
C PHE A 342 -8.65 -17.52 2.35
N GLU A 343 -9.93 -17.62 2.71
CA GLU A 343 -10.83 -18.65 2.18
C GLU A 343 -11.02 -18.51 0.66
N ARG A 344 -11.16 -17.28 0.15
CA ARG A 344 -11.27 -17.02 -1.29
C ARG A 344 -9.98 -17.32 -2.04
N THR A 345 -8.83 -16.88 -1.50
CA THR A 345 -7.54 -17.19 -2.13
C THR A 345 -7.27 -18.70 -2.10
N ALA A 346 -7.62 -19.40 -1.02
CA ALA A 346 -7.53 -20.85 -0.90
C ALA A 346 -8.47 -21.58 -1.88
N ALA A 347 -9.62 -20.99 -2.21
CA ALA A 347 -10.53 -21.46 -3.25
C ALA A 347 -10.04 -21.17 -4.69
N GLY A 348 -8.89 -20.50 -4.86
CA GLY A 348 -8.28 -20.21 -6.16
C GLY A 348 -8.71 -18.90 -6.78
N VAL A 349 -9.44 -18.03 -6.05
CA VAL A 349 -9.78 -16.69 -6.54
C VAL A 349 -8.51 -15.84 -6.55
N THR A 350 -8.14 -15.33 -7.72
CA THR A 350 -6.99 -14.44 -7.92
C THR A 350 -7.43 -13.10 -8.46
N ARG A 351 -6.96 -12.01 -7.86
CA ARG A 351 -7.16 -10.66 -8.40
C ARG A 351 -6.10 -10.38 -9.48
N ALA A 352 -6.52 -10.26 -10.73
CA ALA A 352 -5.64 -9.78 -11.79
C ALA A 352 -5.35 -8.30 -11.57
N ILE A 353 -4.09 -7.89 -11.66
CA ILE A 353 -3.68 -6.51 -11.45
C ILE A 353 -3.30 -5.93 -12.81
N SER A 354 -4.30 -5.55 -13.60
CA SER A 354 -4.10 -4.80 -14.85
C SER A 354 -4.47 -3.34 -14.65
N LEU A 355 -3.85 -2.45 -15.43
CA LEU A 355 -4.34 -1.10 -15.64
C LEU A 355 -5.00 -1.05 -17.01
N ASP A 356 -6.11 -0.32 -17.11
CA ASP A 356 -6.60 0.11 -18.41
C ASP A 356 -5.60 1.13 -18.95
N LEU A 357 -4.73 0.66 -19.83
CA LEU A 357 -3.71 1.49 -20.43
C LEU A 357 -4.34 2.30 -21.57
N PRO A 358 -3.84 3.52 -21.86
CA PRO A 358 -4.33 4.34 -22.97
C PRO A 358 -4.28 3.56 -24.30
N ALA A 359 -5.11 3.89 -25.29
CA ALA A 359 -5.13 3.20 -26.59
C ALA A 359 -3.74 3.11 -27.28
N GLN A 360 -2.85 4.07 -27.03
CA GLN A 360 -1.45 4.08 -27.49
C GLN A 360 -0.62 2.91 -26.93
N ALA A 361 -1.04 2.32 -25.81
CA ALA A 361 -0.42 1.15 -25.22
C ALA A 361 -0.72 -0.13 -25.99
N GLU A 362 -1.79 -0.21 -26.80
CA GLU A 362 -2.06 -1.40 -27.61
C GLU A 362 -1.06 -1.55 -28.77
N GLU A 363 -0.67 -0.44 -29.41
CA GLU A 363 0.41 -0.45 -30.41
C GLU A 363 1.74 -0.89 -29.78
N LEU A 364 2.01 -0.40 -28.57
CA LEU A 364 3.18 -0.77 -27.78
C LEU A 364 3.15 -2.25 -27.40
N ARG A 365 1.99 -2.75 -26.97
CA ARG A 365 1.74 -4.14 -26.59
C ARG A 365 1.92 -5.08 -27.77
N ALA A 366 1.39 -4.75 -28.95
CA ALA A 366 1.60 -5.55 -30.15
C ALA A 366 3.09 -5.66 -30.52
N ARG A 367 3.84 -4.56 -30.41
CA ARG A 367 5.29 -4.57 -30.65
C ARG A 367 6.05 -5.39 -29.61
N ILE A 368 5.82 -5.14 -28.31
CA ILE A 368 6.50 -5.86 -27.24
C ILE A 368 6.17 -7.35 -27.28
N ARG A 369 4.92 -7.72 -27.58
CA ARG A 369 4.52 -9.13 -27.77
C ARG A 369 5.28 -9.80 -28.90
N SER A 370 5.45 -9.09 -30.02
CA SER A 370 6.26 -9.58 -31.14
C SER A 370 7.72 -9.76 -30.73
N ASP A 371 8.31 -8.76 -30.06
CA ASP A 371 9.68 -8.82 -29.56
C ASP A 371 9.85 -9.98 -28.56
N ALA A 372 8.89 -10.15 -27.65
CA ALA A 372 8.87 -11.22 -26.66
C ALA A 372 8.79 -12.59 -27.34
N ALA A 373 7.93 -12.76 -28.34
CA ALA A 373 7.86 -14.01 -29.11
C ALA A 373 9.18 -14.32 -29.84
N GLU A 374 9.84 -13.30 -30.42
CA GLU A 374 11.16 -13.46 -31.04
C GLU A 374 12.21 -13.88 -30.01
N ILE A 375 12.27 -13.20 -28.86
CA ILE A 375 13.21 -13.50 -27.78
C ILE A 375 12.96 -14.91 -27.24
N ALA A 376 11.72 -15.27 -26.91
CA ALA A 376 11.37 -16.57 -26.34
C ALA A 376 11.75 -17.75 -27.26
N ALA A 377 11.84 -17.53 -28.58
CA ALA A 377 12.27 -18.54 -29.54
C ALA A 377 13.79 -18.76 -29.61
N LEU A 378 14.59 -17.91 -28.98
CA LEU A 378 16.05 -18.03 -28.95
C LEU A 378 16.52 -18.96 -27.81
N GLU A 379 17.73 -19.51 -27.94
CA GLU A 379 18.43 -20.18 -26.84
C GLU A 379 18.83 -19.18 -25.74
N LYS A 380 18.94 -19.62 -24.47
CA LYS A 380 19.10 -18.73 -23.31
C LYS A 380 20.20 -17.67 -23.43
N ASP A 381 21.38 -18.01 -23.94
CA ASP A 381 22.47 -17.03 -24.09
C ASP A 381 22.14 -15.98 -25.15
N ALA A 382 21.53 -16.40 -26.27
CA ALA A 382 21.06 -15.51 -27.32
C ALA A 382 19.85 -14.66 -26.88
N GLN A 383 19.00 -15.18 -25.98
CA GLN A 383 17.95 -14.38 -25.33
C GLN A 383 18.54 -13.21 -24.57
N ARG A 384 19.57 -13.46 -23.75
CA ARG A 384 20.24 -12.40 -22.98
C ARG A 384 20.84 -11.33 -23.89
N ASP A 385 21.57 -11.72 -24.93
CA ASP A 385 22.18 -10.77 -25.85
C ASP A 385 21.12 -9.94 -26.58
N LYS A 386 20.00 -10.57 -27.00
CA LYS A 386 18.87 -9.87 -27.61
C LYS A 386 18.18 -8.91 -26.62
N LEU A 387 18.01 -9.30 -25.36
CA LEU A 387 17.45 -8.44 -24.31
C LEU A 387 18.34 -7.22 -24.03
N ILE A 388 19.67 -7.38 -24.12
CA ILE A 388 20.64 -6.28 -24.00
C ILE A 388 20.52 -5.34 -25.21
N GLU A 389 20.58 -5.90 -26.43
CA GLU A 389 20.50 -5.15 -27.70
C GLU A 389 19.22 -4.29 -27.78
N THR A 390 18.09 -4.88 -27.38
CA THR A 390 16.77 -4.21 -27.40
C THR A 390 16.53 -3.29 -26.21
N GLY A 391 17.42 -3.29 -25.22
CA GLY A 391 17.27 -2.54 -23.96
C GLY A 391 16.22 -3.11 -23.00
N TYR A 392 15.64 -4.29 -23.27
CA TYR A 392 14.66 -4.92 -22.39
C TYR A 392 15.24 -5.50 -21.10
N VAL A 393 16.58 -5.68 -21.02
CA VAL A 393 17.26 -6.03 -19.76
C VAL A 393 16.99 -4.98 -18.68
N MET A 394 17.11 -3.69 -19.02
CA MET A 394 16.87 -2.56 -18.12
C MET A 394 15.99 -1.51 -18.80
N PRO A 395 14.68 -1.77 -18.97
CA PRO A 395 13.83 -0.94 -19.84
C PRO A 395 13.81 0.54 -19.43
N HIS A 396 13.81 0.80 -18.13
CA HIS A 396 13.74 2.13 -17.54
C HIS A 396 15.04 2.94 -17.67
N TRP A 397 16.16 2.32 -18.05
CA TRP A 397 17.41 3.05 -18.24
C TRP A 397 17.35 3.96 -19.48
N PRO A 398 18.11 5.08 -19.49
CA PRO A 398 18.23 5.92 -20.67
C PRO A 398 18.75 5.16 -21.89
N ARG A 399 18.32 5.56 -23.08
CA ARG A 399 18.93 5.11 -24.35
C ARG A 399 20.41 5.54 -24.40
N PRO A 400 21.31 4.75 -25.02
CA PRO A 400 21.06 3.48 -25.72
C PRO A 400 21.07 2.23 -24.82
N TRP A 401 21.33 2.36 -23.51
CA TRP A 401 21.54 1.24 -22.58
C TRP A 401 20.25 0.62 -22.02
N GLY A 402 19.13 1.27 -22.28
CA GLY A 402 17.78 0.80 -22.04
C GLY A 402 16.86 1.46 -23.06
N ARG A 403 15.56 1.52 -22.74
CA ARG A 403 14.54 2.01 -23.66
C ARG A 403 14.07 3.42 -23.34
N ALA A 404 14.45 3.94 -22.17
CA ALA A 404 13.83 5.06 -21.48
C ALA A 404 12.32 4.80 -21.24
N ALA A 405 11.96 3.55 -20.95
CA ALA A 405 10.59 3.11 -20.80
C ALA A 405 9.92 3.83 -19.61
N GLY A 406 8.85 4.57 -19.91
CA GLY A 406 7.96 5.12 -18.88
C GLY A 406 7.17 4.02 -18.17
N ALA A 407 6.32 4.40 -17.20
CA ALA A 407 5.55 3.44 -16.42
C ALA A 407 4.66 2.51 -17.27
N VAL A 408 3.98 3.06 -18.29
CA VAL A 408 3.14 2.28 -19.22
C VAL A 408 3.96 1.23 -19.96
N GLU A 409 5.08 1.61 -20.57
CA GLU A 409 5.92 0.66 -21.30
C GLU A 409 6.48 -0.43 -20.40
N GLN A 410 6.90 -0.09 -19.19
CA GLN A 410 7.39 -1.08 -18.23
C GLN A 410 6.31 -2.10 -17.81
N LEU A 411 5.06 -1.66 -17.61
CA LEU A 411 3.95 -2.55 -17.31
C LEU A 411 3.66 -3.51 -18.46
N VAL A 412 3.59 -3.00 -19.69
CA VAL A 412 3.35 -3.83 -20.88
C VAL A 412 4.51 -4.82 -21.10
N ILE A 413 5.76 -4.42 -20.83
CA ILE A 413 6.91 -5.31 -20.86
C ILE A 413 6.72 -6.44 -19.84
N GLU A 414 6.36 -6.13 -18.60
CA GLU A 414 6.14 -7.13 -17.55
C GLU A 414 5.03 -8.13 -17.95
N GLU A 415 3.89 -7.63 -18.43
CA GLU A 415 2.73 -8.44 -18.84
C GLU A 415 3.08 -9.39 -19.98
N GLU A 416 3.66 -8.87 -21.06
CA GLU A 416 3.95 -9.66 -22.27
C GLU A 416 5.13 -10.60 -22.05
N PHE A 417 6.14 -10.22 -21.26
CA PHE A 417 7.26 -11.10 -20.93
C PHE A 417 6.80 -12.24 -20.01
N SER A 418 5.95 -11.95 -19.02
CA SER A 418 5.35 -12.98 -18.18
C SER A 418 4.50 -13.94 -19.02
N ALA A 419 3.71 -13.44 -19.97
CA ALA A 419 2.91 -14.27 -20.86
C ALA A 419 3.78 -15.15 -21.79
N ALA A 420 4.93 -14.63 -22.23
CA ALA A 420 5.90 -15.35 -23.06
C ALA A 420 6.85 -16.27 -22.25
N GLY A 421 6.78 -16.25 -20.91
CA GLY A 421 7.68 -17.03 -20.06
C GLY A 421 9.14 -16.56 -20.10
N ILE A 422 9.38 -15.28 -20.39
CA ILE A 422 10.72 -14.68 -20.45
C ILE A 422 11.13 -14.22 -19.06
N GLU A 423 12.23 -14.78 -18.56
CA GLU A 423 12.87 -14.31 -17.33
C GLU A 423 14.00 -13.34 -17.67
N ARG A 424 13.94 -12.12 -17.12
CA ARG A 424 15.04 -11.15 -17.25
C ARG A 424 16.15 -11.46 -16.23
N PRO A 425 17.44 -11.31 -16.60
CA PRO A 425 18.52 -11.47 -15.64
C PRO A 425 18.44 -10.43 -14.53
N ASP A 426 18.70 -10.85 -13.29
CA ASP A 426 18.88 -9.93 -12.16
C ASP A 426 20.32 -9.40 -12.11
N TYR A 427 20.46 -8.08 -12.02
CA TYR A 427 21.76 -7.40 -11.91
C TYR A 427 22.01 -6.87 -10.50
N SER A 428 21.01 -6.86 -9.61
CA SER A 428 21.13 -6.44 -8.21
C SER A 428 21.95 -5.13 -8.08
N ILE A 429 22.93 -5.10 -7.17
CA ILE A 429 23.83 -3.96 -6.93
C ILE A 429 24.53 -3.48 -8.21
N THR A 430 24.88 -4.39 -9.12
CA THR A 430 25.51 -4.01 -10.40
C THR A 430 24.59 -3.09 -11.19
N GLY A 431 23.29 -3.39 -11.26
CA GLY A 431 22.33 -2.53 -11.93
C GLY A 431 22.30 -1.11 -11.36
N TRP A 432 22.28 -0.96 -10.03
CA TRP A 432 22.19 0.35 -9.38
C TRP A 432 23.44 1.20 -9.60
N VAL A 433 24.61 0.57 -9.55
CA VAL A 433 25.91 1.20 -9.79
C VAL A 433 26.04 1.63 -11.24
N ILE A 434 25.71 0.76 -12.19
CA ILE A 434 25.85 1.05 -13.62
C ILE A 434 24.87 2.14 -14.06
N LEU A 435 23.63 2.14 -13.57
CA LEU A 435 22.71 3.27 -13.80
C LEU A 435 23.29 4.59 -13.28
N THR A 436 23.99 4.55 -12.14
CA THR A 436 24.67 5.75 -11.60
C THR A 436 25.80 6.22 -12.53
N LEU A 437 26.57 5.30 -13.11
CA LEU A 437 27.61 5.65 -14.10
C LEU A 437 27.00 6.23 -15.38
N ILE A 438 25.85 5.72 -15.85
CA ILE A 438 25.14 6.30 -16.99
C ILE A 438 24.69 7.75 -16.68
N GLN A 439 24.32 8.04 -15.43
CA GLN A 439 23.82 9.35 -15.01
C GLN A 439 24.92 10.37 -14.71
N HIS A 440 26.05 9.92 -14.17
CA HIS A 440 27.07 10.79 -13.58
C HIS A 440 28.51 10.53 -14.05
N GLY A 441 28.73 9.43 -14.77
CA GLY A 441 30.02 9.07 -15.31
C GLY A 441 30.38 9.87 -16.56
N THR A 442 31.66 9.85 -16.91
CA THR A 442 32.15 10.39 -18.18
C THR A 442 31.79 9.46 -19.35
N PRO A 443 31.76 9.95 -20.61
CA PRO A 443 31.55 9.10 -21.78
C PRO A 443 32.53 7.91 -21.82
N TRP A 444 33.78 8.13 -21.43
CA TRP A 444 34.80 7.09 -21.36
C TRP A 444 34.48 6.02 -20.30
N GLN A 445 34.01 6.42 -19.11
CA GLN A 445 33.59 5.46 -18.07
C GLN A 445 32.39 4.62 -18.56
N ILE A 446 31.45 5.26 -19.24
CA ILE A 446 30.26 4.60 -19.79
C ILE A 446 30.68 3.54 -20.83
N GLU A 447 31.49 3.92 -21.82
CA GLU A 447 32.02 3.01 -22.86
C GLU A 447 32.83 1.86 -22.26
N ARG A 448 33.64 2.13 -21.22
CA ARG A 448 34.52 1.13 -20.59
C ARG A 448 33.76 0.03 -19.83
N PHE A 449 32.61 0.36 -19.22
CA PHE A 449 32.01 -0.47 -18.16
C PHE A 449 30.58 -0.95 -18.41
N VAL A 450 29.72 -0.19 -19.10
CA VAL A 450 28.27 -0.51 -19.13
C VAL A 450 28.00 -1.83 -19.84
N GLU A 451 28.55 -2.02 -21.04
CA GLU A 451 28.33 -3.23 -21.85
C GLU A 451 28.85 -4.49 -21.13
N LYS A 452 30.06 -4.44 -20.56
CA LYS A 452 30.64 -5.55 -19.78
C LYS A 452 29.76 -5.93 -18.60
N ALA A 453 29.19 -4.94 -17.92
CA ALA A 453 28.29 -5.19 -16.80
C ALA A 453 26.97 -5.80 -17.27
N LEU A 454 26.40 -5.33 -18.38
CA LEU A 454 25.19 -5.91 -18.99
C LEU A 454 25.42 -7.36 -19.43
N HIS A 455 26.58 -7.72 -19.97
CA HIS A 455 26.92 -9.12 -20.26
C HIS A 455 27.34 -9.94 -19.02
N GLN A 456 27.27 -9.37 -17.81
CA GLN A 456 27.69 -9.99 -16.54
C GLN A 456 29.18 -10.43 -16.53
N GLN A 457 30.02 -9.78 -17.33
CA GLN A 457 31.47 -10.03 -17.38
C GLN A 457 32.21 -9.33 -16.23
N GLU A 458 31.71 -8.17 -15.80
CA GLU A 458 32.19 -7.46 -14.60
C GLU A 458 31.02 -7.29 -13.61
N ILE A 459 31.11 -7.98 -12.47
CA ILE A 459 30.16 -7.81 -11.35
C ILE A 459 30.67 -6.68 -10.44
N TRP A 460 29.75 -5.83 -9.99
CA TRP A 460 30.05 -4.66 -9.18
C TRP A 460 29.49 -4.76 -7.76
N CYS A 461 30.24 -4.23 -6.79
CA CYS A 461 29.77 -4.01 -5.42
C CYS A 461 29.65 -2.53 -5.07
N GLN A 462 28.87 -2.24 -4.02
CA GLN A 462 28.73 -0.91 -3.43
C GLN A 462 29.59 -0.81 -2.17
N LEU A 463 30.53 0.13 -2.15
CA LEU A 463 31.54 0.30 -1.10
C LEU A 463 31.28 1.58 -0.30
N PHE A 464 30.07 1.73 0.24
CA PHE A 464 29.66 2.96 0.92
C PHE A 464 29.88 2.88 2.44
N SER A 465 29.35 1.83 3.06
CA SER A 465 29.34 1.65 4.51
C SER A 465 30.72 1.41 5.11
N GLU A 466 30.94 1.98 6.29
CA GLU A 466 32.13 1.81 7.13
C GLU A 466 31.72 1.40 8.55
N PRO A 467 32.63 0.85 9.38
CA PRO A 467 32.32 0.47 10.76
C PRO A 467 31.65 1.60 11.57
N ASP A 468 32.10 2.85 11.38
CA ASP A 468 31.56 4.04 12.05
C ASP A 468 30.56 4.84 11.19
N ALA A 469 30.30 4.44 9.94
CA ALA A 469 29.46 5.19 9.00
C ALA A 469 28.53 4.27 8.20
N GLY A 470 27.37 3.97 8.79
CA GLY A 470 26.26 3.22 8.16
C GLY A 470 25.07 4.13 7.84
N SER A 471 24.19 4.34 8.83
CA SER A 471 23.02 5.22 8.66
C SER A 471 23.39 6.69 8.40
N ASP A 472 24.51 7.16 8.98
CA ASP A 472 25.14 8.43 8.64
C ASP A 472 26.22 8.21 7.57
N ALA A 473 25.79 7.77 6.38
CA ALA A 473 26.68 7.38 5.28
C ALA A 473 27.58 8.52 4.78
N ALA A 474 27.34 9.76 5.17
CA ALA A 474 28.20 10.88 4.85
C ALA A 474 29.37 11.08 5.82
N SER A 475 29.43 10.33 6.92
CA SER A 475 30.53 10.39 7.90
C SER A 475 31.69 9.45 7.56
N VAL A 476 31.79 8.99 6.30
CA VAL A 476 32.90 8.16 5.81
C VAL A 476 34.27 8.80 6.06
N LYS A 477 35.23 7.95 6.44
CA LYS A 477 36.61 8.26 6.80
C LYS A 477 37.64 7.61 5.87
N THR A 478 37.25 6.64 5.02
CA THR A 478 38.15 6.06 4.01
C THR A 478 38.77 7.18 3.19
N ARG A 479 40.08 7.34 3.25
CA ARG A 479 40.77 8.52 2.76
C ARG A 479 41.25 8.30 1.34
N ALA A 480 41.10 9.34 0.52
CA ALA A 480 41.73 9.44 -0.78
C ALA A 480 42.74 10.60 -0.75
N THR A 481 44.03 10.28 -0.90
CA THR A 481 45.11 11.28 -0.93
C THR A 481 45.55 11.51 -2.38
N ARG A 482 45.61 12.77 -2.80
CA ARG A 482 46.03 13.13 -4.15
C ARG A 482 47.47 12.71 -4.40
N VAL A 483 47.73 12.07 -5.55
CA VAL A 483 49.07 11.74 -6.06
C VAL A 483 49.15 12.11 -7.54
N GLU A 484 50.32 11.92 -8.16
CA GLU A 484 50.46 12.09 -9.60
C GLU A 484 49.55 11.11 -10.36
N GLY A 485 48.76 11.63 -11.30
CA GLY A 485 47.85 10.84 -12.15
C GLY A 485 46.60 10.28 -11.46
N GLY A 486 46.38 10.54 -10.16
CA GLY A 486 45.20 10.02 -9.46
C GLY A 486 45.24 10.15 -7.94
N TRP A 487 44.79 9.10 -7.26
CA TRP A 487 44.56 9.05 -5.82
C TRP A 487 45.09 7.76 -5.19
N LYS A 488 45.55 7.86 -3.95
CA LYS A 488 45.82 6.71 -3.08
C LYS A 488 44.70 6.55 -2.07
N ILE A 489 44.00 5.43 -2.13
CA ILE A 489 42.87 5.09 -1.27
C ILE A 489 43.35 4.23 -0.11
N ASN A 490 43.05 4.65 1.11
CA ASN A 490 43.39 3.93 2.33
C ASN A 490 42.23 3.96 3.32
N GLY A 491 41.81 2.80 3.82
CA GLY A 491 40.69 2.68 4.75
C GLY A 491 40.02 1.32 4.72
N GLN A 492 38.80 1.27 5.24
CA GLN A 492 38.02 0.05 5.39
C GLN A 492 36.56 0.30 5.08
N LYS A 493 35.97 -0.60 4.29
CA LYS A 493 34.53 -0.74 4.07
C LYS A 493 34.03 -2.03 4.71
N VAL A 494 32.74 -2.06 5.02
CA VAL A 494 32.10 -3.21 5.67
C VAL A 494 30.65 -3.34 5.21
N TRP A 495 30.09 -4.54 5.37
CA TRP A 495 28.75 -4.93 4.89
C TRP A 495 28.63 -4.94 3.35
N THR A 496 29.75 -5.07 2.64
CA THR A 496 29.75 -5.07 1.17
C THR A 496 29.30 -6.43 0.66
N SER A 497 28.05 -6.49 0.18
CA SER A 497 27.47 -7.71 -0.38
C SER A 497 28.22 -8.17 -1.62
N GLY A 498 28.57 -9.46 -1.68
CA GLY A 498 29.15 -10.11 -2.84
C GLY A 498 30.54 -9.65 -3.27
N ALA A 499 31.23 -8.81 -2.47
CA ALA A 499 32.53 -8.23 -2.81
C ALA A 499 33.57 -9.25 -3.28
N GLN A 500 33.55 -10.47 -2.74
CA GLN A 500 34.46 -11.56 -3.10
C GLN A 500 34.27 -12.08 -4.53
N TYR A 501 33.17 -11.73 -5.18
CA TYR A 501 32.84 -12.08 -6.57
C TYR A 501 32.95 -10.89 -7.52
N CYS A 502 33.24 -9.69 -7.01
CA CYS A 502 33.20 -8.45 -7.79
C CYS A 502 34.56 -8.15 -8.42
N ALA A 503 34.53 -7.70 -9.68
CA ALA A 503 35.71 -7.17 -10.36
C ALA A 503 35.92 -5.68 -10.06
N ARG A 504 34.84 -4.98 -9.69
CA ARG A 504 34.83 -3.53 -9.47
C ARG A 504 33.99 -3.17 -8.25
N GLY A 505 34.28 -2.02 -7.67
CA GLY A 505 33.45 -1.44 -6.62
C GLY A 505 33.30 0.07 -6.79
N LEU A 506 32.09 0.58 -6.54
CA LEU A 506 31.83 2.02 -6.48
C LEU A 506 31.93 2.48 -5.02
N ALA A 507 32.96 3.26 -4.68
CA ALA A 507 33.28 3.64 -3.32
C ALA A 507 33.10 5.14 -3.05
N THR A 508 32.57 5.48 -1.88
CA THR A 508 32.64 6.84 -1.34
C THR A 508 33.89 6.99 -0.47
N VAL A 509 34.66 8.05 -0.73
CA VAL A 509 35.93 8.32 -0.04
C VAL A 509 36.01 9.79 0.38
N ARG A 510 36.69 10.04 1.49
CA ARG A 510 37.00 11.36 2.03
C ARG A 510 38.23 11.93 1.31
N THR A 511 38.02 12.96 0.50
CA THR A 511 39.07 13.71 -0.19
C THR A 511 39.41 15.02 0.51
N ASP A 512 38.44 15.60 1.23
CA ASP A 512 38.64 16.80 2.04
C ASP A 512 38.08 16.56 3.47
N PRO A 513 38.95 16.36 4.47
CA PRO A 513 38.55 16.14 5.86
C PRO A 513 38.08 17.41 6.58
N ASP A 514 38.41 18.59 6.07
CA ASP A 514 38.11 19.88 6.70
C ASP A 514 36.81 20.48 6.14
N ALA A 515 36.37 20.04 4.96
CA ALA A 515 35.09 20.39 4.38
C ALA A 515 33.88 19.85 5.19
N PRO A 516 32.73 20.56 5.18
CA PRO A 516 31.49 20.06 5.75
C PRO A 516 31.15 18.65 5.22
N LYS A 517 30.55 17.78 6.06
CA LYS A 517 30.36 16.34 5.81
C LYS A 517 30.13 15.96 4.33
N HIS A 518 29.06 16.49 3.73
CA HIS A 518 28.66 16.14 2.36
C HIS A 518 29.61 16.68 1.27
N ALA A 519 30.30 17.79 1.55
CA ALA A 519 31.14 18.52 0.60
C ALA A 519 32.58 18.03 0.54
N GLY A 520 33.00 17.10 1.40
CA GLY A 520 34.34 16.52 1.40
C GLY A 520 34.44 15.11 0.82
N ILE A 521 33.39 14.61 0.18
CA ILE A 521 33.28 13.23 -0.30
C ILE A 521 33.48 13.20 -1.81
N THR A 522 34.26 12.24 -2.29
CA THR A 522 34.41 11.88 -3.71
C THR A 522 33.94 10.45 -3.92
N THR A 523 33.39 10.16 -5.11
CA THR A 523 33.02 8.80 -5.50
C THR A 523 34.01 8.29 -6.53
N VAL A 524 34.53 7.08 -6.33
CA VAL A 524 35.58 6.49 -7.15
C VAL A 524 35.25 5.04 -7.54
N ILE A 525 35.75 4.61 -8.68
CA ILE A 525 35.73 3.22 -9.13
C ILE A 525 37.03 2.56 -8.64
N ILE A 526 36.90 1.44 -7.93
CA ILE A 526 38.04 0.66 -7.41
C ILE A 526 38.07 -0.67 -8.15
N ASP A 527 39.24 -1.04 -8.67
CA ASP A 527 39.52 -2.41 -9.12
C ASP A 527 39.68 -3.32 -7.89
N MET A 528 38.75 -4.25 -7.72
CA MET A 528 38.69 -5.13 -6.55
C MET A 528 39.79 -6.19 -6.55
N LEU A 529 40.49 -6.38 -7.67
CA LEU A 529 41.63 -7.27 -7.82
C LEU A 529 42.97 -6.55 -7.76
N ALA A 530 42.97 -5.22 -7.54
CA ALA A 530 44.19 -4.44 -7.48
C ALA A 530 45.05 -4.82 -6.26
N PRO A 531 46.39 -4.75 -6.39
CA PRO A 531 47.28 -4.87 -5.24
C PRO A 531 46.90 -3.87 -4.14
N GLY A 532 46.74 -4.37 -2.91
CA GLY A 532 46.34 -3.56 -1.76
C GLY A 532 44.83 -3.60 -1.43
N VAL A 533 44.01 -4.25 -2.26
CA VAL A 533 42.63 -4.60 -1.90
C VAL A 533 42.61 -5.98 -1.22
N GLU A 534 42.03 -6.03 -0.01
CA GLU A 534 41.80 -7.29 0.70
C GLU A 534 40.31 -7.43 1.02
N VAL A 535 39.69 -8.49 0.50
CA VAL A 535 38.28 -8.82 0.77
C VAL A 535 38.20 -9.95 1.79
N ARG A 536 37.51 -9.73 2.90
CA ARG A 536 37.29 -10.71 3.96
C ARG A 536 35.80 -11.01 4.12
N PRO A 537 35.33 -12.21 3.76
CA PRO A 537 33.94 -12.59 3.97
C PRO A 537 33.55 -12.60 5.45
N LEU A 538 32.37 -12.06 5.76
CA LEU A 538 31.77 -12.03 7.08
C LEU A 538 30.70 -13.11 7.19
N ARG A 539 30.84 -13.98 8.20
CA ARG A 539 29.84 -15.01 8.47
C ARG A 539 28.60 -14.41 9.12
N GLN A 540 27.47 -14.49 8.42
CA GLN A 540 26.20 -13.91 8.87
C GLN A 540 25.37 -14.89 9.70
N ILE A 541 24.24 -14.42 10.25
CA ILE A 541 23.37 -15.20 11.14
C ILE A 541 22.79 -16.48 10.49
N THR A 542 22.73 -16.55 9.16
CA THR A 542 22.33 -17.77 8.42
C THR A 542 23.44 -18.83 8.40
N GLY A 543 24.67 -18.46 8.74
CA GLY A 543 25.86 -19.28 8.59
C GLY A 543 26.61 -19.10 7.25
N ASP A 544 25.99 -18.41 6.28
CA ASP A 544 26.60 -18.07 4.98
C ASP A 544 27.54 -16.85 5.11
N SER A 545 28.18 -16.43 4.02
CA SER A 545 29.09 -15.27 4.00
C SER A 545 28.89 -14.41 2.75
N GLU A 546 27.71 -13.82 2.66
CA GLU A 546 27.32 -12.99 1.51
C GLU A 546 27.82 -11.53 1.66
N PHE A 547 28.21 -11.11 2.87
CA PHE A 547 28.79 -9.78 3.14
C PHE A 547 30.30 -9.86 3.38
N ASN A 548 30.99 -8.75 3.20
CA ASN A 548 32.45 -8.68 3.37
C ASN A 548 32.89 -7.40 4.07
N GLU A 549 34.04 -7.48 4.74
CA GLU A 549 34.94 -6.35 4.95
C GLU A 549 35.85 -6.20 3.74
N VAL A 550 36.14 -4.95 3.35
CA VAL A 550 37.06 -4.65 2.26
C VAL A 550 38.07 -3.63 2.79
N PHE A 551 39.34 -4.01 2.81
CA PHE A 551 40.44 -3.16 3.24
C PHE A 551 41.18 -2.60 2.03
N PHE A 552 41.54 -1.32 2.11
CA PHE A 552 42.35 -0.64 1.11
C PHE A 552 43.65 -0.20 1.76
N ASN A 553 44.77 -0.73 1.28
CA ASN A 553 46.12 -0.33 1.68
C ASN A 553 46.82 0.37 0.51
N ASP A 554 46.73 1.69 0.48
CA ASP A 554 47.33 2.55 -0.53
C ASP A 554 47.02 2.10 -1.98
N VAL A 555 45.75 1.78 -2.23
CA VAL A 555 45.26 1.36 -3.55
C VAL A 555 45.27 2.57 -4.48
N PHE A 556 45.89 2.44 -5.65
CA PHE A 556 45.93 3.51 -6.63
C PHE A 556 44.64 3.53 -7.46
N VAL A 557 44.01 4.70 -7.58
CA VAL A 557 42.86 4.96 -8.45
C VAL A 557 43.22 6.12 -9.38
N PRO A 558 43.19 5.92 -10.71
CA PRO A 558 43.53 6.99 -11.66
C PRO A 558 42.44 8.07 -11.71
N ASP A 559 42.79 9.26 -12.20
CA ASP A 559 41.85 10.38 -12.31
C ASP A 559 40.59 10.06 -13.13
N GLU A 560 40.74 9.22 -14.17
CA GLU A 560 39.66 8.77 -15.03
C GLU A 560 38.65 7.85 -14.33
N ASP A 561 38.99 7.31 -13.15
CA ASP A 561 38.10 6.47 -12.32
C ASP A 561 37.43 7.25 -11.17
N VAL A 562 37.57 8.59 -11.16
CA VAL A 562 36.74 9.48 -10.34
C VAL A 562 35.40 9.71 -11.03
N VAL A 563 34.29 9.45 -10.33
CA VAL A 563 32.92 9.61 -10.88
C VAL A 563 32.37 10.97 -10.46
N GLY A 564 32.10 11.83 -11.44
CA GLY A 564 31.78 13.24 -11.23
C GLY A 564 33.01 14.07 -10.87
N ALA A 565 32.79 15.23 -10.23
CA ALA A 565 33.88 16.08 -9.76
C ALA A 565 34.37 15.65 -8.36
N PRO A 566 35.67 15.80 -8.04
CA PRO A 566 36.15 15.70 -6.66
C PRO A 566 35.31 16.56 -5.71
N ASN A 567 35.11 16.07 -4.48
CA ASN A 567 34.29 16.70 -3.43
C ASN A 567 32.78 16.80 -3.75
N SER A 568 32.32 16.25 -4.87
CA SER A 568 30.90 16.19 -5.27
C SER A 568 30.31 14.78 -5.21
N GLY A 569 31.04 13.82 -4.61
CA GLY A 569 30.69 12.40 -4.56
C GLY A 569 29.37 12.09 -3.84
N TRP A 570 28.95 12.93 -2.89
CA TRP A 570 27.66 12.74 -2.21
C TRP A 570 26.46 12.83 -3.17
N THR A 571 26.55 13.62 -4.24
CA THR A 571 25.49 13.66 -5.27
C THR A 571 25.39 12.33 -6.00
N VAL A 572 26.55 11.76 -6.38
CA VAL A 572 26.63 10.44 -7.03
C VAL A 572 26.11 9.34 -6.10
N ALA A 573 26.56 9.34 -4.83
CA ALA A 573 26.12 8.36 -3.85
C ALA A 573 24.60 8.40 -3.60
N ARG A 574 24.00 9.61 -3.55
CA ARG A 574 22.54 9.75 -3.42
C ARG A 574 21.78 9.20 -4.62
N ALA A 575 22.34 9.28 -5.83
CA ALA A 575 21.76 8.67 -7.02
C ALA A 575 21.75 7.14 -6.90
N THR A 576 22.88 6.53 -6.53
CA THR A 576 22.98 5.07 -6.29
C THR A 576 21.99 4.59 -5.22
N LEU A 577 21.95 5.27 -4.06
CA LEU A 577 21.01 4.95 -2.98
C LEU A 577 19.54 5.17 -3.39
N GLY A 578 19.28 6.07 -4.34
CA GLY A 578 17.96 6.30 -4.91
C GLY A 578 17.53 5.14 -5.80
N ASN A 579 18.42 4.70 -6.70
CA ASN A 579 18.21 3.56 -7.60
C ASN A 579 17.98 2.26 -6.81
N GLU A 580 18.77 2.03 -5.75
CA GLU A 580 18.61 0.90 -4.82
C GLU A 580 17.20 0.83 -4.21
N ARG A 581 16.69 1.97 -3.69
CA ARG A 581 15.36 2.03 -3.05
C ARG A 581 14.22 1.70 -4.00
N VAL A 582 14.32 2.12 -5.26
CA VAL A 582 13.31 1.80 -6.29
C VAL A 582 13.35 0.32 -6.63
N SER A 583 14.54 -0.25 -6.80
CA SER A 583 14.72 -1.67 -7.14
C SER A 583 14.25 -2.60 -6.02
N ILE A 584 14.67 -2.37 -4.77
CA ILE A 584 14.23 -3.17 -3.60
C ILE A 584 12.72 -3.03 -3.37
N GLY A 585 12.16 -1.84 -3.59
CA GLY A 585 10.72 -1.60 -3.49
C GLY A 585 9.91 -2.22 -4.65
N GLY A 586 10.54 -2.55 -5.77
CA GLY A 586 9.92 -3.10 -6.98
C GLY A 586 10.18 -4.59 -7.23
N SER A 587 11.17 -5.21 -6.58
CA SER A 587 11.61 -6.59 -6.79
C SER A 587 10.68 -7.64 -6.14
N GLY A 588 9.38 -7.61 -6.48
CA GLY A 588 8.35 -8.51 -5.95
C GLY A 588 8.50 -10.00 -6.35
N SER A 589 9.31 -10.30 -7.37
CA SER A 589 9.36 -11.62 -8.02
C SER A 589 9.81 -12.78 -7.10
N TYR A 590 10.79 -12.61 -6.21
CA TYR A 590 11.21 -13.70 -5.31
C TYR A 590 10.16 -14.02 -4.22
N TYR A 591 9.31 -13.05 -3.87
CA TYR A 591 8.41 -13.13 -2.71
C TYR A 591 6.95 -13.38 -3.07
N GLU A 592 6.52 -13.14 -4.31
CA GLU A 592 5.19 -13.51 -4.82
C GLU A 592 4.88 -14.99 -4.61
N ALA A 593 5.88 -15.86 -4.73
CA ALA A 593 5.74 -17.29 -4.46
C ALA A 593 5.47 -17.62 -2.99
N MET A 594 5.74 -16.71 -2.03
CA MET A 594 5.55 -16.94 -0.60
C MET A 594 4.06 -17.00 -0.24
N ALA A 595 3.25 -16.06 -0.72
CA ALA A 595 1.82 -16.01 -0.45
C ALA A 595 1.12 -17.33 -0.84
N ALA A 596 1.35 -17.81 -2.06
CA ALA A 596 0.80 -19.07 -2.55
C ALA A 596 1.29 -20.28 -1.71
N LYS A 597 2.57 -20.31 -1.34
CA LYS A 597 3.13 -21.38 -0.48
C LYS A 597 2.49 -21.39 0.92
N LEU A 598 2.24 -20.23 1.52
CA LEU A 598 1.60 -20.14 2.83
C LEU A 598 0.16 -20.65 2.80
N VAL A 599 -0.61 -20.30 1.75
CA VAL A 599 -1.97 -20.83 1.55
C VAL A 599 -1.96 -22.35 1.46
N GLN A 600 -1.10 -22.92 0.61
CA GLN A 600 -0.95 -24.37 0.46
C GLN A 600 -0.54 -25.05 1.78
N LEU A 601 0.34 -24.42 2.56
CA LEU A 601 0.75 -24.95 3.86
C LEU A 601 -0.39 -24.96 4.86
N VAL A 602 -1.20 -23.89 4.95
CA VAL A 602 -2.39 -23.88 5.83
C VAL A 602 -3.41 -24.92 5.38
N GLN A 603 -3.66 -25.08 4.07
CA GLN A 603 -4.58 -26.12 3.57
C GLN A 603 -4.13 -27.54 3.94
N ARG A 604 -2.82 -27.79 4.01
CA ARG A 604 -2.26 -29.10 4.43
C ARG A 604 -2.12 -29.25 5.93
N ARG A 605 -2.12 -28.14 6.69
CA ARG A 605 -1.78 -28.09 8.12
C ARG A 605 -2.63 -27.02 8.83
N SER A 606 -3.95 -27.10 8.71
CA SER A 606 -4.87 -26.09 9.26
C SER A 606 -4.72 -25.91 10.78
N ASP A 607 -4.30 -26.98 11.46
CA ASP A 607 -4.21 -27.04 12.92
C ASP A 607 -2.77 -26.80 13.44
N ALA A 608 -1.85 -26.34 12.58
CA ALA A 608 -0.45 -26.09 12.97
C ALA A 608 -0.33 -25.08 14.11
N PHE A 609 -1.19 -24.05 14.11
CA PHE A 609 -1.39 -23.16 15.25
C PHE A 609 -2.79 -22.51 15.20
N ALA A 610 -3.29 -22.10 16.36
CA ALA A 610 -4.61 -21.47 16.47
C ALA A 610 -4.68 -20.17 15.64
N GLY A 611 -5.68 -20.07 14.76
CA GLY A 611 -5.90 -18.88 13.93
C GLY A 611 -5.00 -18.78 12.69
N ALA A 612 -4.42 -19.88 12.21
CA ALA A 612 -3.59 -19.86 11.00
C ALA A 612 -4.27 -19.22 9.77
N PRO A 613 -5.54 -19.54 9.44
CA PRO A 613 -6.27 -18.83 8.36
C PRO A 613 -6.36 -17.32 8.56
N ILE A 614 -6.59 -16.85 9.79
CA ILE A 614 -6.72 -15.42 10.12
C ILE A 614 -5.38 -14.71 9.89
N ARG A 615 -4.29 -15.27 10.43
CA ARG A 615 -2.95 -14.67 10.29
C ARG A 615 -2.45 -14.66 8.84
N VAL A 616 -2.69 -15.75 8.10
CA VAL A 616 -2.35 -15.80 6.67
C VAL A 616 -3.26 -14.89 5.84
N GLY A 617 -4.54 -14.79 6.18
CA GLY A 617 -5.46 -13.83 5.56
C GLY A 617 -5.01 -12.38 5.70
N ALA A 618 -4.55 -11.99 6.89
CA ALA A 618 -3.95 -10.67 7.13
C ALA A 618 -2.67 -10.46 6.30
N PHE A 619 -1.81 -11.48 6.23
CA PHE A 619 -0.62 -11.46 5.38
C PHE A 619 -0.98 -11.28 3.89
N LEU A 620 -1.98 -12.01 3.40
CA LEU A 620 -2.45 -11.90 2.01
C LEU A 620 -3.03 -10.52 1.70
N ALA A 621 -3.79 -9.92 2.63
CA ALA A 621 -4.28 -8.56 2.45
C ALA A 621 -3.13 -7.55 2.29
N GLU A 622 -2.06 -7.69 3.10
CA GLU A 622 -0.86 -6.86 3.00
C GLU A 622 -0.06 -7.11 1.70
N ASP A 623 0.01 -8.36 1.23
CA ASP A 623 0.61 -8.72 -0.07
C ASP A 623 -0.12 -8.03 -1.23
N HIS A 624 -1.46 -8.06 -1.21
CA HIS A 624 -2.28 -7.33 -2.18
C HIS A 624 -1.98 -5.82 -2.13
N ALA A 625 -1.91 -5.21 -0.93
CA ALA A 625 -1.61 -3.79 -0.79
C ALA A 625 -0.24 -3.42 -1.36
N LEU A 626 0.79 -4.25 -1.19
CA LEU A 626 2.12 -4.03 -1.77
C LEU A 626 2.07 -3.94 -3.30
N ARG A 627 1.36 -4.87 -3.95
CA ARG A 627 1.17 -4.86 -5.42
C ARG A 627 0.37 -3.65 -5.87
N LEU A 628 -0.69 -3.30 -5.15
CA LEU A 628 -1.55 -2.15 -5.47
C LEU A 628 -0.87 -0.79 -5.26
N LEU A 629 0.02 -0.65 -4.27
CA LEU A 629 0.81 0.56 -4.08
C LEU A 629 1.74 0.83 -5.28
N ASN A 630 2.32 -0.23 -5.85
CA ASN A 630 3.11 -0.13 -7.07
C ASN A 630 2.24 0.21 -8.29
N LEU A 631 1.07 -0.43 -8.41
CA LEU A 631 0.11 -0.14 -9.49
C LEU A 631 -0.37 1.32 -9.45
N ARG A 632 -0.75 1.84 -8.28
CA ARG A 632 -1.19 3.23 -8.13
C ARG A 632 -0.09 4.23 -8.44
N ARG A 633 1.17 3.90 -8.12
CA ARG A 633 2.31 4.71 -8.52
C ARG A 633 2.45 4.77 -10.04
N ALA A 634 2.32 3.61 -10.71
CA ALA A 634 2.35 3.55 -12.16
C ALA A 634 1.20 4.36 -12.79
N ALA A 635 -0.03 4.19 -12.30
CA ALA A 635 -1.20 4.94 -12.75
C ALA A 635 -1.02 6.45 -12.64
N ARG A 636 -0.50 6.94 -11.50
CA ARG A 636 -0.21 8.38 -11.32
C ARG A 636 0.87 8.90 -12.26
N SER A 637 1.85 8.06 -12.61
CA SER A 637 2.87 8.44 -13.58
C SER A 637 2.30 8.58 -14.99
N VAL A 638 1.22 7.86 -15.33
CA VAL A 638 0.48 8.07 -16.58
C VAL A 638 -0.18 9.45 -16.59
N GLU A 639 -0.76 9.86 -15.46
CA GLU A 639 -1.38 11.18 -15.23
C GLU A 639 -0.36 12.33 -15.04
N GLY A 640 0.91 12.15 -15.45
CA GLY A 640 1.93 13.19 -15.43
C GLY A 640 2.58 13.47 -14.06
N ALA A 641 2.27 12.69 -13.01
CA ALA A 641 2.95 12.83 -11.72
C ALA A 641 4.36 12.20 -11.78
N GLY A 642 5.40 12.99 -11.48
CA GLY A 642 6.78 12.50 -11.40
C GLY A 642 7.03 11.55 -10.22
N PRO A 643 8.17 10.83 -10.21
CA PRO A 643 8.53 9.94 -9.11
C PRO A 643 8.67 10.73 -7.80
N GLY A 644 7.96 10.29 -6.76
CA GLY A 644 8.00 10.93 -5.44
C GLY A 644 8.63 10.06 -4.34
N PRO A 645 8.60 10.54 -3.08
CA PRO A 645 9.17 9.85 -1.93
C PRO A 645 8.43 8.56 -1.50
N GLU A 646 7.37 8.15 -2.21
CA GLU A 646 6.52 7.00 -1.89
C GLU A 646 7.27 5.66 -1.89
N GLY A 647 8.43 5.57 -2.56
CA GLY A 647 9.29 4.40 -2.49
C GLY A 647 9.69 4.00 -1.06
N ASN A 648 9.75 4.96 -0.14
CA ASN A 648 10.02 4.70 1.27
C ASN A 648 8.89 3.91 1.95
N ILE A 649 7.63 4.15 1.55
CA ILE A 649 6.47 3.42 2.08
C ILE A 649 6.56 1.95 1.65
N THR A 650 6.75 1.70 0.35
CA THR A 650 6.85 0.33 -0.17
C THR A 650 8.03 -0.41 0.45
N LYS A 651 9.22 0.22 0.54
CA LYS A 651 10.40 -0.39 1.17
C LYS A 651 10.12 -0.82 2.61
N LEU A 652 9.52 0.07 3.42
CA LEU A 652 9.22 -0.24 4.81
C LEU A 652 8.26 -1.45 4.91
N LYS A 653 7.20 -1.44 4.10
CA LYS A 653 6.23 -2.54 4.08
C LYS A 653 6.82 -3.85 3.62
N VAL A 654 7.64 -3.86 2.56
CA VAL A 654 8.30 -5.09 2.07
C VAL A 654 9.14 -5.72 3.18
N ALA A 655 9.92 -4.91 3.91
CA ALA A 655 10.75 -5.41 5.01
C ALA A 655 9.91 -6.08 6.12
N GLU A 656 8.81 -5.45 6.54
CA GLU A 656 7.93 -5.98 7.58
C GLU A 656 7.16 -7.21 7.11
N HIS A 657 6.66 -7.17 5.88
CA HIS A 657 5.93 -8.27 5.25
C HIS A 657 6.81 -9.52 5.12
N MET A 658 8.08 -9.38 4.72
CA MET A 658 9.00 -10.51 4.65
C MET A 658 9.29 -11.14 6.01
N ILE A 659 9.47 -10.32 7.05
CA ILE A 659 9.68 -10.81 8.41
C ILE A 659 8.45 -11.59 8.88
N GLU A 660 7.25 -11.08 8.60
CA GLU A 660 6.01 -11.72 8.99
C GLU A 660 5.77 -13.02 8.22
N GLY A 661 5.99 -13.05 6.91
CA GLY A 661 5.87 -14.27 6.10
C GLY A 661 6.82 -15.37 6.57
N ALA A 662 8.06 -15.01 6.92
CA ALA A 662 9.00 -15.95 7.49
C ALA A 662 8.57 -16.46 8.88
N ALA A 663 8.02 -15.59 9.72
CA ALA A 663 7.50 -15.96 11.05
C ALA A 663 6.27 -16.88 10.95
N ILE A 664 5.36 -16.62 10.01
CA ILE A 664 4.22 -17.49 9.71
C ILE A 664 4.72 -18.84 9.22
N ALA A 665 5.65 -18.88 8.27
CA ALA A 665 6.22 -20.13 7.77
C ALA A 665 6.84 -20.95 8.92
N ALA A 666 7.61 -20.32 9.81
CA ALA A 666 8.15 -20.96 11.00
C ALA A 666 7.07 -21.54 11.91
N ALA A 667 5.98 -20.80 12.15
CA ALA A 667 4.87 -21.26 12.96
C ALA A 667 4.12 -22.45 12.32
N LEU A 668 3.93 -22.45 11.00
CA LEU A 668 3.26 -23.54 10.26
C LEU A 668 4.07 -24.84 10.26
N TRP A 669 5.40 -24.72 10.28
CA TRP A 669 6.29 -25.88 10.35
C TRP A 669 6.57 -26.34 11.78
N GLY A 670 6.39 -25.45 12.76
CA GLY A 670 6.41 -25.79 14.18
C GLY A 670 7.74 -26.43 14.60
N PRO A 671 7.74 -27.62 15.25
CA PRO A 671 8.95 -28.28 15.73
C PRO A 671 10.04 -28.54 14.66
N GLU A 672 9.68 -28.65 13.38
CA GLU A 672 10.64 -28.81 12.28
C GLU A 672 11.67 -27.67 12.21
N ILE A 673 11.35 -26.49 12.74
CA ILE A 673 12.29 -25.36 12.82
C ILE A 673 13.54 -25.66 13.66
N ALA A 674 13.49 -26.70 14.51
CA ALA A 674 14.62 -27.12 15.32
C ALA A 674 15.69 -27.88 14.51
N LEU A 675 15.40 -28.26 13.27
CA LEU A 675 16.27 -29.09 12.44
C LEU A 675 16.98 -28.27 11.33
N LEU A 676 18.18 -28.72 10.96
CA LEU A 676 19.00 -28.10 9.89
C LEU A 676 18.99 -28.90 8.57
N ASP A 677 18.07 -29.85 8.45
CA ASP A 677 17.76 -30.60 7.23
C ASP A 677 16.31 -30.37 6.79
N GLY A 678 15.94 -30.99 5.67
CA GLY A 678 14.56 -30.96 5.17
C GLY A 678 13.95 -29.55 5.07
N PRO A 679 12.66 -29.39 5.42
CA PRO A 679 11.99 -28.09 5.49
C PRO A 679 12.64 -27.14 6.51
N GLY A 680 13.06 -27.66 7.66
CA GLY A 680 13.68 -26.90 8.75
C GLY A 680 14.86 -26.04 8.29
N ARG A 681 15.74 -26.59 7.44
CA ARG A 681 16.87 -25.86 6.83
C ARG A 681 16.43 -24.61 6.07
N VAL A 682 15.41 -24.75 5.22
CA VAL A 682 14.93 -23.68 4.33
C VAL A 682 14.26 -22.58 5.14
N ILE A 683 13.41 -22.95 6.10
CA ILE A 683 12.67 -21.99 6.91
C ILE A 683 13.61 -21.27 7.87
N GLY A 684 14.52 -22.02 8.52
CA GLY A 684 15.54 -21.44 9.40
C GLY A 684 16.38 -20.39 8.68
N ARG A 685 16.87 -20.69 7.47
CA ARG A 685 17.58 -19.72 6.62
C ARG A 685 16.70 -18.52 6.26
N THR A 686 15.44 -18.74 5.90
CA THR A 686 14.49 -17.68 5.51
C THR A 686 14.20 -16.73 6.68
N VAL A 687 13.92 -17.25 7.88
CA VAL A 687 13.64 -16.46 9.09
C VAL A 687 14.83 -15.59 9.48
N MET A 688 16.02 -16.19 9.48
CA MET A 688 17.25 -15.48 9.82
C MET A 688 17.60 -14.43 8.76
N GLY A 689 17.45 -14.76 7.47
CA GLY A 689 17.72 -13.86 6.36
C GLY A 689 16.75 -12.68 6.28
N ALA A 690 15.45 -12.89 6.53
CA ALA A 690 14.42 -11.85 6.46
C ALA A 690 14.71 -10.64 7.38
N ARG A 691 15.45 -10.84 8.48
CA ARG A 691 15.87 -9.74 9.37
C ARG A 691 16.76 -8.71 8.69
N GLY A 692 17.53 -9.11 7.68
CA GLY A 692 18.37 -8.19 6.90
C GLY A 692 17.57 -7.09 6.23
N MET A 693 16.31 -7.33 5.84
CA MET A 693 15.49 -6.38 5.09
C MET A 693 15.05 -5.15 5.90
N ALA A 694 14.95 -5.29 7.22
CA ALA A 694 14.70 -4.16 8.11
C ALA A 694 15.92 -3.24 8.27
N ILE A 695 17.10 -3.66 7.77
CA ILE A 695 18.38 -2.99 7.98
C ILE A 695 18.96 -2.50 6.63
N ALA A 696 18.98 -3.36 5.62
CA ALA A 696 19.51 -3.09 4.28
C ALA A 696 18.70 -2.01 3.54
N GLY A 697 19.37 -1.24 2.68
CA GLY A 697 18.76 -0.09 1.99
C GLY A 697 18.33 1.05 2.92
N GLY A 698 18.90 1.10 4.14
CA GLY A 698 18.56 2.00 5.24
C GLY A 698 17.62 1.36 6.25
N THR A 699 17.81 1.58 7.54
CA THR A 699 16.98 0.90 8.56
C THR A 699 15.53 1.36 8.51
N SER A 700 14.60 0.52 8.97
CA SER A 700 13.17 0.87 9.06
C SER A 700 12.92 2.17 9.86
N GLU A 701 13.73 2.48 10.86
CA GLU A 701 13.68 3.74 11.63
C GLU A 701 14.09 4.93 10.77
N VAL A 702 15.17 4.81 9.99
CA VAL A 702 15.58 5.86 9.05
C VAL A 702 14.52 6.04 7.96
N THR A 703 13.94 4.96 7.45
CA THR A 703 12.83 5.03 6.48
C THR A 703 11.63 5.77 7.07
N ARG A 704 11.25 5.51 8.32
CA ARG A 704 10.18 6.26 9.02
C ARG A 704 10.48 7.75 9.16
N ASN A 705 11.73 8.10 9.50
CA ASN A 705 12.14 9.51 9.54
C ASN A 705 12.02 10.16 8.16
N GLN A 706 12.43 9.46 7.09
CA GLN A 706 12.28 9.97 5.73
C GLN A 706 10.82 10.15 5.32
N ILE A 707 9.94 9.22 5.69
CA ILE A 707 8.48 9.34 5.46
C ILE A 707 7.95 10.59 6.19
N ALA A 708 8.25 10.72 7.48
CA ALA A 708 7.81 11.86 8.27
C ALA A 708 8.31 13.21 7.74
N GLU A 709 9.58 13.28 7.31
CA GLU A 709 10.19 14.54 6.88
C GLU A 709 9.87 14.91 5.43
N ARG A 710 9.92 13.93 4.51
CA ARG A 710 9.78 14.19 3.07
C ARG A 710 8.34 14.09 2.57
N ILE A 711 7.50 13.29 3.22
CA ILE A 711 6.09 13.11 2.84
C ILE A 711 5.19 13.94 3.74
N LEU A 712 5.33 13.79 5.06
CA LEU A 712 4.50 14.52 6.02
C LEU A 712 5.02 15.93 6.32
N GLY A 713 6.21 16.30 5.82
CA GLY A 713 6.79 17.64 5.98
C GLY A 713 7.13 17.99 7.43
N MET A 714 7.38 17.00 8.28
CA MET A 714 7.80 17.21 9.68
C MET A 714 9.27 17.71 9.71
N PRO A 715 9.65 18.57 10.67
CA PRO A 715 11.01 19.09 10.76
C PRO A 715 12.04 18.01 11.11
N ARG A 716 13.29 18.17 10.65
CA ARG A 716 14.43 17.34 11.09
C ARG A 716 14.71 17.51 12.58
N ASP A 717 15.36 16.51 13.19
CA ASP A 717 15.85 16.68 14.55
C ASP A 717 17.03 17.69 14.52
N PRO A 718 16.96 18.81 15.26
CA PRO A 718 18.02 19.81 15.30
C PRO A 718 19.36 19.31 15.89
N LEU A 719 19.38 18.13 16.54
CA LEU A 719 20.62 17.51 17.00
C LEU A 719 21.35 16.71 15.90
N ILE A 720 20.73 16.56 14.72
CA ILE A 720 21.25 15.82 13.57
C ILE A 720 21.66 16.77 12.42
N SER A 721 21.31 18.06 12.51
CA SER A 721 21.60 19.08 11.49
C SER A 721 23.02 19.63 11.54
#